data_AF-Q0UJ97-F1
#
_entry.id   AF-Q0UJ97-F1
#
_cell.length_a   1.000
_cell.length_b   1.000
_cell.length_c   1.000
_cell.angle_alpha   90.00
_cell.angle_beta   90.00
_cell.angle_gamma   90.00
#
_symmetry.space_group_name_H-M   'P 1'
#
loop_
_entity.id
_entity.type
_entity.pdbx_description
1 polymer ?
#
loop_
_entity_poly.entity_id
_entity_poly.type
_entity_poly.pdbx_seq_one_letter_code
_entity_poly.pdbx_strand_id
1 'polypeptide(L)'
;MKKFEPHSRIANATDGKEGDRDLHEAGYAAEFERLEAQLGAGLDSVIEKPFTHNPTSLEVRSPSHRRVLSGSQVVSAQSMAAQKEAEKTGGIVAVADIPVDISDFHAGSDFDTRSIMTTDTGLARSGPQTSYFFPEDPEQPSWRPFSMGRPWLAMLILIALALAGLQEFLCQWSLMKVREHPEGGLVSFEKPGDLTITEFFTWKYAPIMSFVFYGILWQMTDFDVKRLEPYYQLSKKSGATAGESLNMDYLTFMSWLVPLRALRHKQYAVIYSSMGTLVASSLVPVLQSASIVVYPPKSERSGDNTLKSIRIDPPWSRGVSGSLVFVAFSGAALMYAMRRKSGLQSDPKGIAGIAAMATRSHILQEFRGLDTAPIDKIHKQLRHRRYILHKSALWQGEFIRNNAEKVHEHGADPRPLMLRKRSGVPFITFMVLVTASIPVFMFYDGAGIVTEKLPFLMTALATVIRMLWNTMNSDVRMLQPFWILAQRHAPAKTLTLDYAGTNPLLLPFVAMSNGHYLVMVVAFGSILAEILTVCVSSISVDGKKFIPGNGDRDEDDPSDISRHNTEQTFRSFWSSFFLTMAILLYLITIALVTYVKRSHKFMPRQIGTMASVLAFIHQSRMLLLFINTEKMDSRQMTRHLEKTGKTFALGWVGGRSDGDDHLAIDEEEILAEYRYGVDWTKTRILGHQVGAWEHYESQGG
;
A
#
# COMPACT_ATOMS: atom_id res chain seq x y z
N MET A 1 30.18 -80.14 19.75
CA MET A 1 29.04 -79.32 19.30
C MET A 1 28.36 -78.71 20.51
N LYS A 2 28.64 -77.43 20.82
CA LYS A 2 27.95 -76.68 21.88
C LYS A 2 26.69 -76.05 21.28
N LYS A 3 25.54 -76.26 21.93
CA LYS A 3 24.23 -75.69 21.58
C LYS A 3 24.29 -74.16 21.64
N PHE A 4 23.79 -73.51 20.60
CA PHE A 4 23.46 -72.08 20.59
C PHE A 4 22.12 -71.89 21.32
N GLU A 5 22.10 -71.09 22.37
CA GLU A 5 20.85 -70.54 22.94
C GLU A 5 20.58 -69.18 22.28
N PRO A 6 19.35 -68.91 21.82
CA PRO A 6 18.97 -67.58 21.37
C PRO A 6 18.60 -66.73 22.59
N HIS A 7 19.38 -65.69 22.86
CA HIS A 7 18.98 -64.63 23.78
C HIS A 7 17.76 -63.90 23.18
N SER A 8 16.57 -64.22 23.66
CA SER A 8 15.39 -63.37 23.49
C SER A 8 15.62 -62.10 24.31
N ARG A 9 15.85 -60.97 23.62
CA ARG A 9 15.75 -59.65 24.24
C ARG A 9 14.27 -59.39 24.47
N ILE A 10 13.87 -59.38 25.73
CA ILE A 10 12.56 -58.88 26.14
C ILE A 10 12.58 -57.39 25.85
N ALA A 11 11.83 -56.95 24.84
CA ALA A 11 11.65 -55.54 24.52
C ALA A 11 11.01 -54.86 25.73
N ASN A 12 11.76 -53.96 26.37
CA ASN A 12 11.26 -53.17 27.49
C ASN A 12 10.20 -52.18 26.97
N ALA A 13 9.24 -51.80 27.82
CA ALA A 13 8.21 -50.81 27.47
C ALA A 13 8.78 -49.42 27.10
N THR A 14 10.07 -49.17 27.36
CA THR A 14 10.84 -48.01 26.91
C THR A 14 11.26 -48.12 25.43
N ASP A 15 11.70 -49.29 24.97
CA ASP A 15 12.07 -49.53 23.57
C ASP A 15 10.85 -49.41 22.64
N GLY A 16 9.66 -49.80 23.12
CA GLY A 16 8.41 -49.60 22.39
C GLY A 16 8.03 -48.12 22.26
N LYS A 17 8.28 -47.30 23.29
CA LYS A 17 8.02 -45.86 23.26
C LYS A 17 9.04 -45.08 22.42
N GLU A 18 10.30 -45.52 22.40
CA GLU A 18 11.33 -44.97 21.51
C GLU A 18 11.04 -45.38 20.06
N GLY A 19 10.71 -46.64 19.79
CA GLY A 19 10.31 -47.08 18.45
C GLY A 19 9.07 -46.36 17.92
N ASP A 20 8.04 -46.13 18.76
CA ASP A 20 6.86 -45.35 18.36
C ASP A 20 7.22 -43.88 18.08
N ARG A 21 8.15 -43.27 18.84
CA ARG A 21 8.65 -41.90 18.59
C ARG A 21 9.43 -41.83 17.28
N ASP A 22 10.35 -42.75 17.06
CA ASP A 22 11.17 -42.83 15.85
C ASP A 22 10.29 -43.05 14.61
N LEU A 23 9.24 -43.88 14.72
CA LEU A 23 8.25 -44.07 13.65
C LEU A 23 7.45 -42.79 13.37
N HIS A 24 7.06 -42.06 14.41
CA HIS A 24 6.40 -40.76 14.24
C HIS A 24 7.33 -39.71 13.62
N GLU A 25 8.57 -39.62 14.06
CA GLU A 25 9.59 -38.71 13.50
C GLU A 25 9.92 -39.04 12.04
N ALA A 26 10.11 -40.33 11.73
CA ALA A 26 10.30 -40.80 10.36
C ALA A 26 9.09 -40.50 9.47
N GLY A 27 7.86 -40.63 10.00
CA GLY A 27 6.63 -40.26 9.31
C GLY A 27 6.57 -38.77 8.98
N TYR A 28 6.90 -37.90 9.95
CA TYR A 28 6.97 -36.45 9.73
C TYR A 28 8.07 -36.06 8.74
N ALA A 29 9.25 -36.69 8.82
CA ALA A 29 10.34 -36.46 7.89
C ALA A 29 9.95 -36.87 6.45
N ALA A 30 9.32 -38.03 6.28
CA ALA A 30 8.84 -38.47 4.97
C ALA A 30 7.73 -37.57 4.40
N GLU A 31 6.81 -37.08 5.25
CA GLU A 31 5.79 -36.12 4.82
C GLU A 31 6.43 -34.78 4.44
N PHE A 32 7.41 -34.31 5.22
CA PHE A 32 8.17 -33.10 4.94
C PHE A 32 8.90 -33.19 3.60
N GLU A 33 9.66 -34.25 3.35
CA GLU A 33 10.36 -34.49 2.07
C GLU A 33 9.37 -34.55 0.90
N ARG A 34 8.23 -35.22 1.09
CA ARG A 34 7.17 -35.30 0.07
C ARG A 34 6.61 -33.92 -0.27
N LEU A 35 6.33 -33.08 0.74
CA LEU A 35 5.81 -31.74 0.54
C LEU A 35 6.87 -30.80 -0.04
N GLU A 36 8.11 -30.93 0.41
CA GLU A 36 9.25 -30.19 -0.13
C GLU A 36 9.48 -30.49 -1.61
N ALA A 37 9.37 -31.76 -2.02
CA ALA A 37 9.43 -32.14 -3.43
C ALA A 37 8.30 -31.54 -4.28
N GLN A 38 7.17 -31.15 -3.66
CA GLN A 38 6.07 -30.47 -4.35
C GLN A 38 6.29 -28.95 -4.48
N LEU A 39 7.19 -28.35 -3.71
CA LEU A 39 7.56 -26.95 -3.88
C LEU A 39 8.33 -26.78 -5.19
N GLY A 40 7.89 -25.83 -6.01
CA GLY A 40 8.45 -25.67 -7.35
C GLY A 40 8.03 -26.75 -8.34
N ALA A 41 7.09 -27.65 -8.01
CA ALA A 41 6.56 -28.68 -8.93
C ALA A 41 5.92 -28.11 -10.21
N GLY A 42 5.74 -26.79 -10.31
CA GLY A 42 5.44 -26.16 -11.59
C GLY A 42 6.56 -26.32 -12.62
N LEU A 43 7.82 -26.52 -12.19
CA LEU A 43 8.98 -26.71 -13.06
C LEU A 43 8.87 -27.96 -13.93
N ASP A 44 8.15 -28.99 -13.50
CA ASP A 44 7.92 -30.21 -14.29
C ASP A 44 7.22 -29.92 -15.63
N SER A 45 6.54 -28.78 -15.74
CA SER A 45 5.87 -28.33 -16.97
C SER A 45 6.75 -27.48 -17.90
N VAL A 46 8.01 -27.23 -17.52
CA VAL A 46 8.95 -26.41 -18.28
C VAL A 46 9.67 -27.27 -19.31
N ILE A 47 9.54 -26.89 -20.58
CA ILE A 47 10.28 -27.47 -21.69
C ILE A 47 11.62 -26.74 -21.78
N GLU A 48 12.68 -27.40 -21.31
CA GLU A 48 14.04 -26.93 -21.50
C GLU A 48 14.46 -27.14 -22.95
N LYS A 49 14.92 -26.07 -23.59
CA LYS A 49 15.55 -26.16 -24.90
C LYS A 49 17.04 -25.95 -24.77
N PRO A 50 17.86 -27.00 -24.88
CA PRO A 50 19.30 -26.82 -25.01
C PRO A 50 19.58 -26.06 -26.31
N PHE A 51 20.47 -25.07 -26.25
CA PHE A 51 20.80 -24.29 -27.43
C PHE A 51 21.58 -25.14 -28.44
N THR A 52 21.06 -25.24 -29.66
CA THR A 52 21.87 -25.40 -30.86
C THR A 52 22.20 -24.00 -31.36
N HIS A 53 23.37 -23.49 -31.00
CA HIS A 53 23.91 -22.31 -31.67
C HIS A 53 24.18 -22.70 -33.12
N ASN A 54 23.27 -22.40 -34.05
CA ASN A 54 23.61 -22.36 -35.46
C ASN A 54 24.23 -20.98 -35.72
N PRO A 55 25.57 -20.87 -35.88
CA PRO A 55 26.23 -19.60 -36.21
C PRO A 55 25.78 -19.02 -37.56
N THR A 56 24.97 -19.75 -38.32
CA THR A 56 24.40 -19.31 -39.57
C THR A 56 23.13 -18.49 -39.38
N SER A 57 23.34 -17.17 -39.41
CA SER A 57 22.43 -16.16 -40.00
C SER A 57 21.08 -15.90 -39.31
N LEU A 58 21.07 -14.92 -38.40
CA LEU A 58 20.00 -13.90 -38.40
C LEU A 58 20.45 -12.75 -39.31
N GLU A 59 20.69 -13.04 -40.58
CA GLU A 59 20.94 -12.04 -41.61
C GLU A 59 19.59 -11.47 -42.07
N VAL A 60 19.30 -10.21 -41.76
CA VAL A 60 18.21 -9.49 -42.44
C VAL A 60 18.71 -9.16 -43.84
N ARG A 61 18.26 -9.93 -44.83
CA ARG A 61 18.62 -9.74 -46.25
C ARG A 61 17.86 -8.52 -46.81
N SER A 62 18.38 -7.31 -46.61
CA SER A 62 17.98 -6.14 -47.39
C SER A 62 18.82 -6.09 -48.68
N PRO A 63 18.25 -5.66 -49.84
CA PRO A 63 18.89 -5.84 -51.14
C PRO A 63 20.20 -5.06 -51.37
N SER A 64 20.62 -4.18 -50.45
CA SER A 64 21.74 -3.26 -50.71
C SER A 64 22.76 -3.08 -49.58
N HIS A 65 22.53 -3.56 -48.34
CA HIS A 65 23.54 -3.50 -47.28
C HIS A 65 23.39 -4.63 -46.23
N ARG A 66 24.49 -5.33 -45.95
CA ARG A 66 24.61 -6.24 -44.80
C ARG A 66 24.68 -5.44 -43.52
N ARG A 67 23.62 -5.46 -42.71
CA ARG A 67 23.61 -4.88 -41.36
C ARG A 67 23.74 -6.00 -40.34
N VAL A 68 24.87 -6.03 -39.64
CA VAL A 68 25.07 -6.91 -38.48
C VAL A 68 24.17 -6.39 -37.34
N LEU A 69 23.34 -7.27 -36.77
CA LEU A 69 22.49 -6.94 -35.63
C LEU A 69 23.36 -6.64 -34.41
N SER A 70 23.03 -5.58 -33.66
CA SER A 70 23.65 -5.31 -32.36
C SER A 70 23.34 -6.46 -31.38
N GLY A 71 24.22 -6.74 -30.41
CA GLY A 71 23.99 -7.83 -29.43
C GLY A 71 22.66 -7.73 -28.69
N SER A 72 22.17 -6.51 -28.41
CA SER A 72 20.82 -6.32 -27.84
C SER A 72 19.69 -6.71 -28.80
N GLN A 73 19.88 -6.51 -30.11
CA GLN A 73 18.93 -6.90 -31.13
C GLN A 73 18.89 -8.42 -31.32
N VAL A 74 20.04 -9.09 -31.23
CA VAL A 74 20.13 -10.56 -31.28
C VAL A 74 19.40 -11.18 -30.10
N VAL A 75 19.64 -10.70 -28.87
CA VAL A 75 18.93 -11.15 -27.66
C VAL A 75 17.42 -10.91 -27.80
N SER A 76 17.00 -9.74 -28.30
CA SER A 76 15.58 -9.46 -28.53
C SER A 76 14.94 -10.36 -29.59
N ALA A 77 15.69 -10.75 -30.63
CA ALA A 77 15.20 -11.66 -31.66
C ALA A 77 15.05 -13.08 -31.12
N GLN A 78 15.99 -13.52 -30.26
CA GLN A 78 15.93 -14.79 -29.56
C GLN A 78 14.76 -14.84 -28.59
N SER A 79 14.54 -13.80 -27.78
CA SER A 79 13.40 -13.74 -26.86
C SER A 79 12.06 -13.74 -27.60
N MET A 80 11.97 -13.05 -28.74
CA MET A 80 10.78 -13.12 -29.62
C MET A 80 10.58 -14.52 -30.22
N ALA A 81 11.65 -15.22 -30.61
CA ALA A 81 11.54 -16.58 -31.14
C ALA A 81 11.10 -17.58 -30.05
N ALA A 82 11.68 -17.47 -28.86
CA ALA A 82 11.33 -18.29 -27.70
C ALA A 82 9.88 -18.04 -27.25
N GLN A 83 9.42 -16.79 -27.27
CA GLN A 83 8.02 -16.45 -26.96
C GLN A 83 7.04 -17.07 -27.97
N LYS A 84 7.32 -16.98 -29.28
CA LYS A 84 6.50 -17.62 -30.33
C LYS A 84 6.46 -19.15 -30.17
N GLU A 85 7.55 -19.73 -29.70
CA GLU A 85 7.63 -21.16 -29.45
C GLU A 85 6.83 -21.58 -28.21
N ALA A 86 6.89 -20.81 -27.12
CA ALA A 86 6.02 -21.02 -25.96
C ALA A 86 4.54 -20.98 -26.38
N GLU A 87 4.16 -20.02 -27.22
CA GLU A 87 2.80 -19.92 -27.78
C GLU A 87 2.43 -21.13 -28.65
N LYS A 88 3.36 -21.65 -29.46
CA LYS A 88 3.10 -22.82 -30.32
C LYS A 88 2.96 -24.12 -29.53
N THR A 89 3.78 -24.29 -28.50
CA THR A 89 3.83 -25.52 -27.70
C THR A 89 2.79 -25.53 -26.58
N GLY A 90 2.30 -24.36 -26.16
CA GLY A 90 1.41 -24.23 -25.01
C GLY A 90 2.09 -24.54 -23.67
N GLY A 91 3.42 -24.70 -23.67
CA GLY A 91 4.24 -24.99 -22.49
C GLY A 91 5.22 -23.84 -22.18
N ILE A 92 5.74 -23.83 -20.96
CA ILE A 92 6.75 -22.84 -20.54
C ILE A 92 8.08 -23.22 -21.19
N VAL A 93 8.76 -22.28 -21.86
CA VAL A 93 10.04 -22.55 -22.54
C VAL A 93 11.16 -21.90 -21.75
N ALA A 94 12.13 -22.70 -21.31
CA ALA A 94 13.35 -22.20 -20.67
C ALA A 94 14.49 -22.09 -21.70
N VAL A 95 15.12 -20.92 -21.72
CA VAL A 95 16.24 -20.58 -22.61
C VAL A 95 17.40 -20.06 -21.77
N ALA A 96 18.54 -20.76 -21.81
CA ALA A 96 19.76 -20.27 -21.15
C ALA A 96 20.37 -19.10 -21.95
N ASP A 97 20.55 -17.94 -21.30
CA ASP A 97 21.30 -16.80 -21.82
C ASP A 97 22.79 -17.04 -21.55
N ILE A 98 23.52 -17.43 -22.58
CA ILE A 98 24.98 -17.55 -22.54
C ILE A 98 25.57 -16.17 -22.86
N PRO A 99 26.59 -15.69 -22.12
CA PRO A 99 27.35 -14.51 -22.54
C PRO A 99 27.80 -14.67 -23.98
N VAL A 100 27.24 -13.83 -24.86
CA VAL A 100 27.72 -13.69 -26.23
C VAL A 100 29.15 -13.18 -26.10
N ASP A 101 30.11 -14.08 -26.25
CA ASP A 101 31.52 -13.73 -26.24
C ASP A 101 31.81 -12.93 -27.50
N ILE A 102 32.00 -11.63 -27.32
CA ILE A 102 32.24 -10.67 -28.42
C ILE A 102 33.61 -10.94 -29.05
N SER A 103 34.49 -11.70 -28.39
CA SER A 103 35.81 -12.07 -28.91
C SER A 103 35.74 -12.98 -30.15
N ASP A 104 34.75 -13.86 -30.26
CA ASP A 104 34.61 -14.78 -31.39
C ASP A 104 33.96 -14.15 -32.64
N PHE A 105 33.29 -13.00 -32.51
CA PHE A 105 32.59 -12.34 -33.63
C PHE A 105 33.47 -11.35 -34.40
N HIS A 106 34.69 -11.05 -33.93
CA HIS A 106 35.60 -10.09 -34.56
C HIS A 106 36.96 -10.71 -34.86
N ALA A 107 36.99 -11.69 -35.77
CA ALA A 107 38.20 -12.08 -36.48
C ALA A 107 38.60 -10.99 -37.49
N GLY A 108 39.15 -9.88 -37.00
CA GLY A 108 39.62 -8.79 -37.86
C GLY A 108 40.08 -7.55 -37.08
N SER A 109 41.39 -7.49 -36.84
CA SER A 109 42.21 -6.34 -36.39
C SER A 109 41.98 -5.79 -34.96
N ASP A 110 43.11 -5.67 -34.26
CA ASP A 110 43.39 -4.98 -32.98
C ASP A 110 42.93 -5.67 -31.69
N PHE A 111 43.80 -6.60 -31.26
CA PHE A 111 43.69 -7.42 -30.05
C PHE A 111 44.08 -6.66 -28.76
N ASP A 112 44.95 -5.64 -28.84
CA ASP A 112 45.61 -5.09 -27.63
C ASP A 112 44.91 -3.90 -26.94
N THR A 113 43.95 -3.24 -27.58
CA THR A 113 43.30 -2.04 -26.99
C THR A 113 41.87 -2.26 -26.48
N ARG A 114 41.34 -3.49 -26.53
CA ARG A 114 39.93 -3.78 -26.14
C ARG A 114 39.76 -4.79 -25.00
N SER A 115 40.82 -5.50 -24.62
CA SER A 115 40.81 -6.46 -23.49
C SER A 115 40.59 -5.80 -22.11
N ILE A 116 40.85 -4.50 -21.98
CA ILE A 116 40.75 -3.76 -20.70
C ILE A 116 39.30 -3.33 -20.38
N MET A 117 38.39 -3.32 -21.37
CA MET A 117 37.03 -2.78 -21.16
C MET A 117 35.96 -3.83 -20.84
N THR A 118 36.27 -5.12 -21.03
CA THR A 118 35.35 -6.24 -20.74
C THR A 118 35.61 -6.89 -19.38
N THR A 119 36.79 -6.71 -18.80
CA THR A 119 37.19 -7.29 -17.51
C THR A 119 36.60 -6.55 -16.30
N ASP A 120 36.16 -5.30 -16.46
CA ASP A 120 35.70 -4.46 -15.34
C ASP A 120 34.18 -4.39 -15.15
N THR A 121 33.41 -5.12 -15.97
CA THR A 121 31.99 -5.38 -15.64
C THR A 121 31.91 -6.69 -14.86
N GLY A 122 31.68 -6.61 -13.56
CA GLY A 122 31.51 -7.78 -12.66
C GLY A 122 30.38 -8.77 -13.03
N LEU A 123 29.78 -8.64 -14.21
CA LEU A 123 28.74 -9.49 -14.79
C LEU A 123 29.29 -10.72 -15.53
N ALA A 124 30.58 -10.75 -15.92
CA ALA A 124 31.20 -11.93 -16.52
C ALA A 124 31.43 -13.10 -15.53
N ARG A 125 31.23 -12.88 -14.22
CA ARG A 125 31.33 -13.92 -13.17
C ARG A 125 30.02 -14.66 -12.89
N SER A 126 28.89 -14.23 -13.44
CA SER A 126 27.62 -14.94 -13.27
C SER A 126 27.51 -16.04 -14.33
N GLY A 127 27.29 -17.29 -13.90
CA GLY A 127 27.05 -18.42 -14.82
C GLY A 127 25.85 -18.21 -15.77
N PRO A 128 25.60 -19.16 -16.69
CA PRO A 128 24.50 -19.07 -17.66
C PRO A 128 23.16 -18.88 -16.93
N GLN A 129 22.45 -17.78 -17.22
CA GLN A 129 21.18 -17.45 -16.57
C GLN A 129 20.02 -17.93 -17.45
N THR A 130 19.11 -18.73 -16.90
CA THR A 130 17.92 -19.19 -17.63
C THR A 130 16.83 -18.13 -17.63
N SER A 131 16.34 -17.81 -18.83
CA SER A 131 15.18 -16.98 -19.10
C SER A 131 13.98 -17.86 -19.40
N TYR A 132 12.83 -17.57 -18.77
CA TYR A 132 11.61 -18.34 -18.96
C TYR A 132 10.57 -17.54 -19.75
N PHE A 133 10.00 -18.17 -20.77
CA PHE A 133 8.96 -17.61 -21.62
C PHE A 133 7.67 -18.38 -21.45
N PHE A 134 6.56 -17.65 -21.37
CA PHE A 134 5.26 -18.21 -20.99
C PHE A 134 4.26 -18.06 -22.14
N PRO A 135 3.45 -19.10 -22.42
CA PRO A 135 2.35 -18.99 -23.37
C PRO A 135 1.26 -18.06 -22.84
N GLU A 136 0.43 -17.55 -23.75
CA GLU A 136 -0.79 -16.85 -23.33
C GLU A 136 -1.76 -17.82 -22.66
N ASP A 137 -2.19 -17.48 -21.45
CA ASP A 137 -3.26 -18.22 -20.76
C ASP A 137 -4.62 -17.91 -21.43
N PRO A 138 -5.26 -18.88 -22.11
CA PRO A 138 -6.59 -18.66 -22.71
C PRO A 138 -7.65 -18.33 -21.64
N GLU A 139 -7.50 -18.89 -20.44
CA GLU A 139 -8.38 -18.68 -19.28
C GLU A 139 -7.74 -17.79 -18.19
N GLN A 140 -7.10 -16.69 -18.58
CA GLN A 140 -6.51 -15.79 -17.59
C GLN A 140 -7.59 -15.26 -16.62
N PRO A 141 -7.45 -15.52 -15.30
CA PRO A 141 -8.45 -15.16 -14.32
C PRO A 141 -8.48 -13.64 -14.13
N SER A 142 -9.66 -13.12 -13.79
CA SER A 142 -9.93 -11.67 -13.74
C SER A 142 -10.65 -11.26 -12.48
N TRP A 143 -10.27 -11.84 -11.34
CA TRP A 143 -10.81 -11.45 -10.04
C TRP A 143 -10.60 -9.96 -9.78
N ARG A 144 -11.63 -9.31 -9.21
CA ARG A 144 -11.63 -7.89 -8.85
C ARG A 144 -12.42 -7.69 -7.55
N PRO A 145 -12.02 -6.73 -6.71
CA PRO A 145 -12.79 -6.33 -5.56
C PRO A 145 -14.04 -5.56 -6.02
N PHE A 146 -15.03 -5.49 -5.13
CA PHE A 146 -16.32 -4.83 -5.38
C PHE A 146 -16.15 -3.36 -5.80
N SER A 147 -15.22 -2.64 -5.16
CA SER A 147 -14.89 -1.22 -5.40
C SER A 147 -14.25 -0.92 -6.77
N MET A 148 -13.78 -1.95 -7.48
CA MET A 148 -13.22 -1.86 -8.85
C MET A 148 -14.16 -2.46 -9.89
N GLY A 149 -15.34 -2.94 -9.45
CA GLY A 149 -16.37 -3.43 -10.34
C GLY A 149 -16.91 -2.34 -11.25
N ARG A 150 -17.28 -2.71 -12.48
CA ARG A 150 -17.97 -1.80 -13.41
C ARG A 150 -19.21 -1.11 -12.80
N PRO A 151 -20.12 -1.80 -12.07
CA PRO A 151 -21.29 -1.13 -11.50
C PRO A 151 -20.92 -0.11 -10.43
N TRP A 152 -19.90 -0.39 -9.61
CA TRP A 152 -19.42 0.54 -8.59
C TRP A 152 -18.81 1.79 -9.22
N LEU A 153 -17.92 1.63 -10.22
CA LEU A 153 -17.34 2.77 -10.92
C LEU A 153 -18.40 3.59 -11.66
N ALA A 154 -19.40 2.94 -12.26
CA ALA A 154 -20.53 3.62 -12.89
C ALA A 154 -21.34 4.44 -11.88
N MET A 155 -21.60 3.86 -10.69
CA MET A 155 -22.25 4.56 -9.58
C MET A 155 -21.45 5.80 -9.16
N LEU A 156 -20.12 5.71 -9.00
CA LEU A 156 -19.29 6.87 -8.63
C LEU A 156 -19.33 7.99 -9.68
N ILE A 157 -19.40 7.65 -10.97
CA ILE A 157 -19.52 8.61 -12.08
C ILE A 157 -20.90 9.28 -12.04
N LEU A 158 -21.97 8.49 -11.88
CA LEU A 158 -23.34 9.01 -11.81
C LEU A 158 -23.52 9.94 -10.60
N ILE A 159 -22.98 9.57 -9.44
CA ILE A 159 -23.02 10.42 -8.24
C ILE A 159 -22.24 11.72 -8.48
N ALA A 160 -21.06 11.68 -9.09
CA ALA A 160 -20.31 12.91 -9.42
C ALA A 160 -21.11 13.84 -10.35
N LEU A 161 -21.69 13.31 -11.43
CA LEU A 161 -22.49 14.09 -12.37
C LEU A 161 -23.77 14.64 -11.71
N ALA A 162 -24.42 13.85 -10.87
CA ALA A 162 -25.60 14.28 -10.12
C ALA A 162 -25.26 15.40 -9.13
N LEU A 163 -24.16 15.27 -8.37
CA LEU A 163 -23.69 16.31 -7.45
C LEU A 163 -23.24 17.58 -8.19
N ALA A 164 -22.59 17.44 -9.34
CA ALA A 164 -22.20 18.58 -10.18
C ALA A 164 -23.44 19.30 -10.73
N GLY A 165 -24.42 18.55 -11.25
CA GLY A 165 -25.69 19.09 -11.72
C GLY A 165 -26.48 19.77 -10.61
N LEU A 166 -26.52 19.17 -9.41
CA LEU A 166 -27.16 19.76 -8.24
C LEU A 166 -26.47 21.07 -7.82
N GLN A 167 -25.13 21.08 -7.75
CA GLN A 167 -24.37 22.28 -7.39
C GLN A 167 -24.60 23.42 -8.40
N GLU A 168 -24.58 23.12 -9.70
CA GLU A 168 -24.85 24.10 -10.76
C GLU A 168 -26.31 24.58 -10.74
N PHE A 169 -27.26 23.66 -10.51
CA PHE A 169 -28.68 24.01 -10.34
C PHE A 169 -28.88 24.96 -9.16
N LEU A 170 -28.27 24.67 -8.00
CA LEU A 170 -28.32 25.55 -6.83
C LEU A 170 -27.67 26.91 -7.11
N CYS A 171 -26.57 26.94 -7.85
CA CYS A 171 -25.92 28.19 -8.27
C CYS A 171 -26.80 29.03 -9.18
N GLN A 172 -27.41 28.43 -10.20
CA GLN A 172 -28.31 29.12 -11.12
C GLN A 172 -29.58 29.60 -10.42
N TRP A 173 -30.10 28.79 -9.50
CA TRP A 173 -31.25 29.17 -8.69
C TRP A 173 -30.93 30.34 -7.75
N SER A 174 -29.73 30.34 -7.15
CA SER A 174 -29.22 31.49 -6.37
C SER A 174 -29.19 32.76 -7.22
N LEU A 175 -28.63 32.67 -8.43
CA LEU A 175 -28.49 33.82 -9.34
C LEU A 175 -29.84 34.34 -9.82
N MET A 176 -30.78 33.45 -10.11
CA MET A 176 -32.13 33.81 -10.52
C MET A 176 -32.85 34.59 -9.41
N LYS A 177 -32.81 34.10 -8.16
CA LYS A 177 -33.40 34.81 -7.02
C LYS A 177 -32.75 36.16 -6.74
N VAL A 178 -31.43 36.27 -6.88
CA VAL A 178 -30.71 37.54 -6.74
C VAL A 178 -31.10 38.54 -7.85
N ARG A 179 -31.39 38.04 -9.06
CA ARG A 179 -31.85 38.87 -10.19
C ARG A 179 -33.28 39.39 -9.99
N GLU A 180 -34.16 38.58 -9.41
CA GLU A 180 -35.54 38.97 -9.09
C GLU A 180 -35.61 39.93 -7.90
N HIS A 181 -34.84 39.66 -6.84
CA HIS A 181 -34.75 40.49 -5.66
C HIS A 181 -33.27 40.67 -5.25
N PRO A 182 -32.70 41.89 -5.35
CA PRO A 182 -31.29 42.16 -5.04
C PRO A 182 -30.90 41.83 -3.59
N GLU A 183 -31.86 41.77 -2.67
CA GLU A 183 -31.70 41.40 -1.26
C GLU A 183 -32.07 39.92 -0.97
N GLY A 184 -32.69 39.24 -1.93
CA GLY A 184 -33.12 37.84 -1.82
C GLY A 184 -31.97 36.84 -1.95
N GLY A 185 -32.16 35.64 -1.43
CA GLY A 185 -31.27 34.48 -1.62
C GLY A 185 -32.04 33.17 -1.49
N LEU A 186 -31.35 32.03 -1.36
CA LEU A 186 -32.03 30.72 -1.34
C LEU A 186 -32.98 30.62 -0.15
N VAL A 187 -32.52 31.07 1.02
CA VAL A 187 -33.27 31.20 2.28
C VAL A 187 -32.92 32.56 2.89
N SER A 188 -33.94 33.31 3.30
CA SER A 188 -33.79 34.58 4.01
C SER A 188 -34.18 34.40 5.48
N PHE A 189 -33.39 34.95 6.40
CA PHE A 189 -33.61 34.88 7.85
C PHE A 189 -33.14 36.17 8.53
N GLU A 190 -33.79 36.56 9.64
CA GLU A 190 -33.40 37.74 10.42
C GLU A 190 -32.38 37.34 11.51
N LYS A 191 -32.69 36.31 12.31
CA LYS A 191 -31.76 35.72 13.29
C LYS A 191 -31.51 34.24 12.98
N PRO A 192 -30.28 33.72 13.17
CA PRO A 192 -29.99 32.29 13.00
C PRO A 192 -30.82 31.36 13.89
N GLY A 193 -31.40 31.90 14.98
CA GLY A 193 -32.27 31.16 15.90
C GLY A 193 -33.73 31.02 15.44
N ASP A 194 -34.16 31.77 14.41
CA ASP A 194 -35.52 31.71 13.87
C ASP A 194 -35.69 30.62 12.81
N LEU A 195 -34.57 30.07 12.31
CA LEU A 195 -34.55 28.95 11.37
C LEU A 195 -34.83 27.63 12.08
N THR A 196 -35.57 26.74 11.42
CA THR A 196 -35.75 25.39 11.93
C THR A 196 -34.39 24.67 11.99
N ILE A 197 -34.14 23.86 13.02
CA ILE A 197 -32.88 23.09 13.19
C ILE A 197 -32.52 22.32 11.91
N THR A 198 -33.53 21.78 11.22
CA THR A 198 -33.40 21.03 9.97
C THR A 198 -32.91 21.90 8.81
N GLU A 199 -33.40 23.14 8.68
CA GLU A 199 -32.99 24.06 7.62
C GLU A 199 -31.56 24.54 7.83
N PHE A 200 -31.20 24.89 9.07
CA PHE A 200 -29.83 25.25 9.43
C PHE A 200 -28.85 24.12 9.12
N PHE A 201 -29.18 22.89 9.50
CA PHE A 201 -28.34 21.73 9.23
C PHE A 201 -28.20 21.42 7.72
N THR A 202 -29.31 21.53 6.98
CA THR A 202 -29.36 21.22 5.55
C THR A 202 -28.51 22.17 4.72
N TRP A 203 -28.49 23.46 5.04
CA TRP A 203 -27.68 24.41 4.28
C TRP A 203 -26.23 24.50 4.74
N LYS A 204 -25.97 24.33 6.05
CA LYS A 204 -24.61 24.50 6.60
C LYS A 204 -23.75 23.23 6.51
N TYR A 205 -24.30 22.07 6.84
CA TYR A 205 -23.52 20.83 7.00
C TYR A 205 -23.76 19.79 5.92
N ALA A 206 -25.01 19.63 5.45
CA ALA A 206 -25.36 18.55 4.53
C ALA A 206 -24.57 18.52 3.21
N PRO A 207 -24.24 19.66 2.56
CA PRO A 207 -23.46 19.63 1.31
C PRO A 207 -22.04 19.12 1.56
N ILE A 208 -21.38 19.62 2.60
CA ILE A 208 -20.00 19.24 2.93
C ILE A 208 -19.94 17.77 3.37
N MET A 209 -20.88 17.32 4.20
CA MET A 209 -20.96 15.91 4.59
C MET A 209 -21.18 14.97 3.40
N SER A 210 -22.01 15.38 2.43
CA SER A 210 -22.26 14.60 1.21
C SER A 210 -20.98 14.46 0.38
N PHE A 211 -20.19 15.53 0.24
CA PHE A 211 -18.89 15.47 -0.44
C PHE A 211 -17.83 14.67 0.30
N VAL A 212 -17.80 14.76 1.63
CA VAL A 212 -16.90 13.94 2.46
C VAL A 212 -17.24 12.45 2.30
N PHE A 213 -18.52 12.08 2.37
CA PHE A 213 -18.96 10.71 2.15
C PHE A 213 -18.60 10.21 0.74
N TYR A 214 -18.83 11.04 -0.29
CA TYR A 214 -18.40 10.74 -1.66
C TYR A 214 -16.88 10.53 -1.77
N GLY A 215 -16.09 11.38 -1.09
CA GLY A 215 -14.64 11.24 -0.99
C GLY A 215 -14.20 9.91 -0.38
N ILE A 216 -14.88 9.43 0.66
CA ILE A 216 -14.61 8.13 1.30
C ILE A 216 -14.88 6.97 0.32
N LEU A 217 -15.97 7.03 -0.47
CA LEU A 217 -16.24 6.01 -1.49
C LEU A 217 -15.13 5.94 -2.55
N TRP A 218 -14.58 7.09 -2.94
CA TRP A 218 -13.43 7.15 -3.85
C TRP A 218 -12.14 6.61 -3.23
N GLN A 219 -11.88 6.92 -1.95
CA GLN A 219 -10.72 6.37 -1.23
C GLN A 219 -10.72 4.84 -1.23
N MET A 220 -11.89 4.19 -1.15
CA MET A 220 -11.99 2.72 -1.25
C MET A 220 -11.50 2.21 -2.61
N THR A 221 -11.96 2.81 -3.70
CA THR A 221 -11.52 2.44 -5.06
C THR A 221 -10.02 2.68 -5.23
N ASP A 222 -9.50 3.81 -4.75
CA ASP A 222 -8.08 4.15 -4.90
C ASP A 222 -7.14 3.25 -4.11
N PHE A 223 -7.55 2.85 -2.90
CA PHE A 223 -6.81 1.87 -2.15
C PHE A 223 -6.70 0.54 -2.92
N ASP A 224 -7.82 0.02 -3.43
CA ASP A 224 -7.84 -1.27 -4.11
C ASP A 224 -7.07 -1.24 -5.46
N VAL A 225 -7.16 -0.13 -6.19
CA VAL A 225 -6.36 0.09 -7.41
C VAL A 225 -4.86 0.06 -7.09
N LYS A 226 -4.42 0.79 -6.07
CA LYS A 226 -3.00 0.83 -5.66
C LYS A 226 -2.49 -0.53 -5.19
N ARG A 227 -3.31 -1.26 -4.43
CA ARG A 227 -2.99 -2.59 -3.90
C ARG A 227 -2.88 -3.64 -5.01
N LEU A 228 -3.73 -3.55 -6.05
CA LEU A 228 -3.77 -4.54 -7.12
C LEU A 228 -2.92 -4.22 -8.35
N GLU A 229 -2.46 -2.97 -8.52
CA GLU A 229 -1.62 -2.57 -9.64
C GLU A 229 -0.39 -3.48 -9.85
N PRO A 230 0.38 -3.90 -8.82
CA PRO A 230 1.53 -4.81 -9.02
C PRO A 230 1.12 -6.08 -9.77
N TYR A 231 -0.04 -6.65 -9.46
CA TYR A 231 -0.55 -7.87 -10.09
C TYR A 231 -1.01 -7.63 -11.53
N TYR A 232 -1.63 -6.49 -11.83
CA TYR A 232 -1.95 -6.09 -13.21
C TYR A 232 -0.70 -5.86 -14.09
N GLN A 233 0.42 -5.49 -13.47
CA GLN A 233 1.69 -5.38 -14.17
C GLN A 233 2.29 -6.77 -14.44
N LEU A 234 2.26 -7.65 -13.43
CA LEU A 234 2.74 -9.03 -13.54
C LEU A 234 1.91 -9.90 -14.48
N SER A 235 0.62 -9.58 -14.68
CA SER A 235 -0.29 -10.32 -15.55
C SER A 235 -0.12 -10.01 -17.05
N LYS A 236 0.78 -9.09 -17.41
CA LYS A 236 1.10 -8.75 -18.81
C LYS A 236 1.81 -9.92 -19.51
N LYS A 237 1.60 -10.04 -20.82
CA LYS A 237 2.18 -11.10 -21.67
C LYS A 237 3.70 -11.22 -21.56
N SER A 238 4.40 -10.08 -21.50
CA SER A 238 5.87 -10.03 -21.37
C SER A 238 6.37 -9.84 -19.94
N GLY A 239 5.48 -10.05 -18.94
CA GLY A 239 5.73 -9.76 -17.54
C GLY A 239 5.96 -8.28 -17.23
N ALA A 240 6.46 -8.01 -16.03
CA ALA A 240 6.87 -6.69 -15.56
C ALA A 240 8.26 -6.75 -14.93
N THR A 241 8.98 -5.64 -14.97
CA THR A 241 10.24 -5.50 -14.20
C THR A 241 9.95 -5.49 -12.70
N ALA A 242 10.93 -5.84 -11.87
CA ALA A 242 10.77 -5.78 -10.42
C ALA A 242 10.41 -4.36 -9.93
N GLY A 243 11.02 -3.33 -10.51
CA GLY A 243 10.76 -1.92 -10.17
C GLY A 243 9.32 -1.48 -10.42
N GLU A 244 8.70 -1.99 -11.48
CA GLU A 244 7.31 -1.70 -11.86
C GLU A 244 6.28 -2.58 -11.16
N SER A 245 6.70 -3.63 -10.43
CA SER A 245 5.81 -4.63 -9.81
C SER A 245 6.19 -4.98 -8.37
N LEU A 246 7.09 -5.95 -8.16
CA LEU A 246 7.41 -6.52 -6.85
C LEU A 246 7.97 -5.51 -5.85
N ASN A 247 8.74 -4.53 -6.33
CA ASN A 247 9.39 -3.46 -5.55
C ASN A 247 8.53 -2.20 -5.44
N MET A 248 7.31 -2.25 -5.95
CA MET A 248 6.41 -1.11 -5.96
C MET A 248 5.75 -0.93 -4.60
N ASP A 249 5.75 0.31 -4.10
CA ASP A 249 5.09 0.68 -2.85
C ASP A 249 4.26 1.95 -3.05
N TYR A 250 2.95 1.76 -3.16
CA TYR A 250 1.96 2.85 -3.20
C TYR A 250 1.18 3.00 -1.90
N LEU A 251 1.27 2.03 -0.99
CA LEU A 251 0.44 1.97 0.21
C LEU A 251 1.07 2.77 1.36
N THR A 252 2.40 2.83 1.43
CA THR A 252 3.12 3.59 2.47
C THR A 252 3.64 4.93 1.97
N PHE A 253 3.66 5.12 0.65
CA PHE A 253 4.09 6.37 0.05
C PHE A 253 3.06 7.47 0.31
N MET A 254 3.51 8.73 0.38
CA MET A 254 2.63 9.87 0.62
C MET A 254 1.54 9.94 -0.47
N SER A 255 0.28 9.71 -0.10
CA SER A 255 -0.84 9.48 -1.03
C SER A 255 -0.98 10.54 -2.13
N TRP A 256 -0.62 11.80 -1.84
CA TRP A 256 -0.70 12.91 -2.81
C TRP A 256 0.45 12.98 -3.81
N LEU A 257 1.60 12.35 -3.52
CA LEU A 257 2.73 12.25 -4.46
C LEU A 257 2.64 10.99 -5.33
N VAL A 258 1.69 10.09 -5.06
CA VAL A 258 1.49 8.85 -5.83
C VAL A 258 1.25 9.12 -7.32
N PRO A 259 0.42 10.09 -7.76
CA PRO A 259 0.23 10.36 -9.19
C PRO A 259 1.54 10.70 -9.92
N LEU A 260 2.43 11.45 -9.28
CA LEU A 260 3.72 11.84 -9.86
C LEU A 260 4.65 10.64 -10.02
N ARG A 261 4.64 9.70 -9.06
CA ARG A 261 5.41 8.46 -9.15
C ARG A 261 4.82 7.53 -10.21
N ALA A 262 3.51 7.35 -10.23
CA ALA A 262 2.80 6.52 -11.20
C ALA A 262 2.96 7.02 -12.64
N LEU A 263 3.08 8.35 -12.84
CA LEU A 263 3.37 8.96 -14.14
C LEU A 263 4.73 8.51 -14.68
N ARG A 264 5.76 8.40 -13.83
CA ARG A 264 7.10 7.92 -14.25
C ARG A 264 7.07 6.47 -14.73
N HIS A 265 6.26 5.62 -14.08
CA HIS A 265 6.08 4.21 -14.45
C HIS A 265 4.96 3.99 -15.49
N LYS A 266 4.35 5.05 -16.04
CA LYS A 266 3.27 5.01 -17.05
C LYS A 266 2.06 4.17 -16.62
N GLN A 267 1.71 4.19 -15.33
CA GLN A 267 0.63 3.40 -14.74
C GLN A 267 -0.68 4.19 -14.68
N TYR A 268 -1.36 4.29 -15.82
CA TYR A 268 -2.53 5.14 -15.98
C TYR A 268 -3.69 4.86 -15.01
N ALA A 269 -3.92 3.61 -14.60
CA ALA A 269 -5.00 3.28 -13.67
C ALA A 269 -4.81 3.95 -12.30
N VAL A 270 -3.59 3.88 -11.74
CA VAL A 270 -3.24 4.53 -10.48
C VAL A 270 -3.31 6.05 -10.60
N ILE A 271 -2.88 6.64 -11.74
CA ILE A 271 -2.94 8.09 -11.96
C ILE A 271 -4.39 8.60 -11.87
N TYR A 272 -5.31 8.02 -12.65
CA TYR A 272 -6.70 8.48 -12.65
C TYR A 272 -7.37 8.28 -11.30
N SER A 273 -7.14 7.15 -10.66
CA SER A 273 -7.71 6.85 -9.35
C SER A 273 -7.21 7.79 -8.24
N SER A 274 -5.91 8.06 -8.21
CA SER A 274 -5.31 8.92 -7.20
C SER A 274 -5.62 10.39 -7.44
N MET A 275 -5.65 10.85 -8.69
CA MET A 275 -6.12 12.20 -9.01
C MET A 275 -7.60 12.38 -8.65
N GLY A 276 -8.45 11.41 -9.00
CA GLY A 276 -9.87 11.42 -8.63
C GLY A 276 -10.07 11.51 -7.12
N THR A 277 -9.30 10.74 -6.35
CA THR A 277 -9.36 10.76 -4.88
C THR A 277 -8.84 12.06 -4.29
N LEU A 278 -7.75 12.64 -4.81
CA LEU A 278 -7.24 13.93 -4.33
C LEU A 278 -8.26 15.04 -4.56
N VAL A 279 -8.88 15.08 -5.74
CA VAL A 279 -9.89 16.09 -6.06
C VAL A 279 -11.17 15.86 -5.23
N ALA A 280 -11.73 14.65 -5.26
CA ALA A 280 -12.98 14.33 -4.58
C ALA A 280 -12.89 14.44 -3.05
N SER A 281 -11.82 13.91 -2.46
CA SER A 281 -11.69 13.89 -1.00
C SER A 281 -11.11 15.18 -0.43
N SER A 282 -10.21 15.89 -1.14
CA SER A 282 -9.49 17.05 -0.58
C SER A 282 -9.94 18.38 -1.17
N LEU A 283 -9.95 18.52 -2.50
CA LEU A 283 -10.27 19.81 -3.14
C LEU A 283 -11.75 20.17 -3.02
N VAL A 284 -12.64 19.22 -3.30
CA VAL A 284 -14.10 19.46 -3.33
C VAL A 284 -14.65 19.97 -1.99
N PRO A 285 -14.34 19.37 -0.81
CA PRO A 285 -14.82 19.90 0.46
C PRO A 285 -14.31 21.31 0.79
N VAL A 286 -13.05 21.62 0.42
CA VAL A 286 -12.45 22.96 0.63
C VAL A 286 -13.16 23.99 -0.24
N LEU A 287 -13.35 23.71 -1.53
CA LEU A 287 -14.07 24.60 -2.43
C LEU A 287 -15.55 24.76 -2.03
N GLN A 288 -16.20 23.68 -1.57
CA GLN A 288 -17.57 23.75 -1.10
C GLN A 288 -17.70 24.65 0.13
N SER A 289 -16.73 24.61 1.04
CA SER A 289 -16.75 25.48 2.23
C SER A 289 -16.68 26.96 1.87
N ALA A 290 -16.02 27.33 0.77
CA ALA A 290 -15.97 28.70 0.26
C ALA A 290 -17.18 29.08 -0.60
N SER A 291 -17.93 28.09 -1.12
CA SER A 291 -19.03 28.33 -2.05
C SER A 291 -20.30 28.89 -1.39
N ILE A 292 -20.50 28.65 -0.09
CA ILE A 292 -21.72 29.05 0.63
C ILE A 292 -21.38 30.31 1.45
N VAL A 293 -22.02 31.44 1.11
CA VAL A 293 -21.76 32.74 1.73
C VAL A 293 -23.07 33.35 2.23
N VAL A 294 -23.04 34.00 3.39
CA VAL A 294 -24.20 34.75 3.92
C VAL A 294 -24.10 36.22 3.51
N TYR A 295 -25.09 36.69 2.75
CA TYR A 295 -25.23 38.07 2.30
C TYR A 295 -26.24 38.84 3.18
N PRO A 296 -26.08 40.15 3.46
CA PRO A 296 -24.96 41.04 3.09
C PRO A 296 -23.64 40.71 3.82
N PRO A 297 -22.48 41.12 3.27
CA PRO A 297 -21.18 40.93 3.91
C PRO A 297 -21.13 41.63 5.27
N LYS A 298 -20.26 41.13 6.16
CA LYS A 298 -20.14 41.61 7.55
C LYS A 298 -20.07 43.14 7.66
N SER A 299 -19.31 43.79 6.80
CA SER A 299 -19.10 45.25 6.78
C SER A 299 -20.36 46.10 6.52
N GLU A 300 -21.43 45.52 5.99
CA GLU A 300 -22.67 46.24 5.63
C GLU A 300 -23.85 45.91 6.55
N ARG A 301 -23.64 45.08 7.59
CA ARG A 301 -24.68 44.64 8.54
C ARG A 301 -24.93 45.68 9.64
N SER A 302 -25.49 46.84 9.27
CA SER A 302 -25.66 47.97 10.19
C SER A 302 -26.89 47.95 11.10
N GLY A 303 -27.73 46.90 11.10
CA GLY A 303 -28.92 46.82 11.97
C GLY A 303 -29.23 45.40 12.47
N ASP A 304 -29.85 45.27 13.64
CA ASP A 304 -30.20 43.98 14.27
C ASP A 304 -31.36 43.24 13.56
N ASN A 305 -32.07 43.95 12.66
CA ASN A 305 -33.22 43.47 11.86
C ASN A 305 -32.95 43.42 10.34
N THR A 306 -31.68 43.36 9.90
CA THR A 306 -31.38 43.21 8.47
C THR A 306 -31.68 41.78 8.00
N LEU A 307 -32.47 41.62 6.93
CA LEU A 307 -32.70 40.34 6.27
C LEU A 307 -31.37 39.77 5.73
N LYS A 308 -30.96 38.61 6.25
CA LYS A 308 -29.77 37.87 5.81
C LYS A 308 -30.21 36.78 4.85
N SER A 309 -29.48 36.59 3.75
CA SER A 309 -29.78 35.54 2.78
C SER A 309 -28.57 34.66 2.48
N ILE A 310 -28.78 33.35 2.45
CA ILE A 310 -27.75 32.40 2.02
C ILE A 310 -27.65 32.47 0.51
N ARG A 311 -26.46 32.77 0.01
CA ARG A 311 -26.13 32.84 -1.41
C ARG A 311 -24.98 31.89 -1.74
N ILE A 312 -24.96 31.47 -2.99
CA ILE A 312 -23.87 30.66 -3.52
C ILE A 312 -22.98 31.57 -4.36
N ASP A 313 -21.70 31.62 -4.01
CA ASP A 313 -20.73 32.42 -4.76
C ASP A 313 -20.39 31.72 -6.10
N PRO A 314 -20.68 32.35 -7.26
CA PRO A 314 -20.50 31.72 -8.58
C PRO A 314 -19.10 31.17 -8.90
N PRO A 315 -17.97 31.86 -8.61
CA PRO A 315 -16.65 31.37 -8.96
C PRO A 315 -16.28 30.09 -8.20
N TRP A 316 -16.53 30.05 -6.89
CA TRP A 316 -16.25 28.86 -6.07
C TRP A 316 -17.18 27.70 -6.42
N SER A 317 -18.47 27.97 -6.63
CA SER A 317 -19.44 26.96 -7.02
C SER A 317 -19.10 26.31 -8.37
N ARG A 318 -18.71 27.11 -9.38
CA ARG A 318 -18.22 26.58 -10.66
C ARG A 318 -16.92 25.79 -10.50
N GLY A 319 -16.06 26.17 -9.56
CA GLY A 319 -14.89 25.40 -9.16
C GLY A 319 -15.24 24.01 -8.61
N VAL A 320 -16.28 23.91 -7.77
CA VAL A 320 -16.82 22.64 -7.26
C VAL A 320 -17.37 21.79 -8.40
N SER A 321 -18.26 22.36 -9.23
CA SER A 321 -18.85 21.66 -10.38
C SER A 321 -17.78 21.16 -11.36
N GLY A 322 -16.80 22.00 -11.70
CA GLY A 322 -15.68 21.63 -12.57
C GLY A 322 -14.81 20.52 -11.96
N SER A 323 -14.57 20.56 -10.65
CA SER A 323 -13.85 19.51 -9.93
C SER A 323 -14.59 18.17 -9.96
N LEU A 324 -15.92 18.18 -9.81
CA LEU A 324 -16.74 16.97 -9.87
C LEU A 324 -16.82 16.39 -11.29
N VAL A 325 -16.91 17.23 -12.32
CA VAL A 325 -16.83 16.79 -13.73
C VAL A 325 -15.46 16.18 -14.04
N PHE A 326 -14.38 16.78 -13.52
CA PHE A 326 -13.04 16.19 -13.62
C PHE A 326 -12.97 14.81 -12.94
N VAL A 327 -13.58 14.67 -11.75
CA VAL A 327 -13.67 13.37 -11.07
C VAL A 327 -14.48 12.37 -11.90
N ALA A 328 -15.60 12.76 -12.51
CA ALA A 328 -16.37 11.89 -13.39
C ALA A 328 -15.54 11.44 -14.62
N PHE A 329 -14.76 12.33 -15.22
CA PHE A 329 -13.83 11.99 -16.28
C PHE A 329 -12.75 10.99 -15.82
N SER A 330 -12.15 11.23 -14.65
CA SER A 330 -11.17 10.29 -14.07
C SER A 330 -11.79 8.91 -13.79
N GLY A 331 -13.06 8.85 -13.34
CA GLY A 331 -13.81 7.61 -13.14
C GLY A 331 -14.05 6.87 -14.45
N ALA A 332 -14.43 7.57 -15.52
CA ALA A 332 -14.61 6.99 -16.84
C ALA A 332 -13.28 6.48 -17.43
N ALA A 333 -12.21 7.25 -17.28
CA ALA A 333 -10.86 6.86 -17.70
C ALA A 333 -10.35 5.65 -16.91
N LEU A 334 -10.61 5.60 -15.59
CA LEU A 334 -10.33 4.44 -14.76
C LEU A 334 -11.13 3.21 -15.22
N MET A 335 -12.43 3.35 -15.47
CA MET A 335 -13.26 2.26 -15.98
C MET A 335 -12.74 1.70 -17.30
N TYR A 336 -12.23 2.55 -18.19
CA TYR A 336 -11.56 2.13 -19.42
C TYR A 336 -10.22 1.44 -19.15
N ALA A 337 -9.37 2.01 -18.30
CA ALA A 337 -8.08 1.43 -17.92
C ALA A 337 -8.24 0.05 -17.24
N MET A 338 -9.32 -0.13 -16.49
CA MET A 338 -9.68 -1.37 -15.82
C MET A 338 -10.21 -2.47 -16.75
N ARG A 339 -10.18 -2.32 -18.09
CA ARG A 339 -10.48 -3.43 -19.01
C ARG A 339 -9.43 -4.55 -18.98
N ARG A 340 -8.27 -4.31 -18.36
CA ARG A 340 -7.17 -5.28 -18.18
C ARG A 340 -7.56 -6.44 -17.26
N LYS A 341 -6.91 -7.60 -17.43
CA LYS A 341 -7.09 -8.78 -16.59
C LYS A 341 -6.05 -8.79 -15.45
N SER A 342 -6.48 -9.13 -14.24
CA SER A 342 -5.61 -9.13 -13.04
C SER A 342 -4.69 -10.34 -12.96
N GLY A 343 -5.03 -11.47 -13.58
CA GLY A 343 -4.29 -12.71 -13.43
C GLY A 343 -4.46 -13.36 -12.05
N LEU A 344 -5.31 -12.80 -11.18
CA LEU A 344 -5.63 -13.31 -9.85
C LEU A 344 -6.95 -14.11 -9.87
N GLN A 345 -6.99 -15.23 -9.14
CA GLN A 345 -8.20 -16.03 -8.93
C GLN A 345 -9.01 -15.58 -7.71
N SER A 346 -8.32 -15.16 -6.64
CA SER A 346 -8.92 -14.72 -5.38
C SER A 346 -8.17 -13.50 -4.83
N ASP A 347 -8.71 -12.90 -3.77
CA ASP A 347 -8.10 -11.74 -3.11
C ASP A 347 -6.75 -12.13 -2.46
N PRO A 348 -5.62 -11.53 -2.86
CA PRO A 348 -4.31 -11.84 -2.27
C PRO A 348 -4.17 -11.14 -0.91
N LYS A 349 -4.81 -11.69 0.13
CA LYS A 349 -4.80 -11.12 1.48
C LYS A 349 -3.56 -11.50 2.28
N GLY A 350 -2.95 -10.49 2.87
CA GLY A 350 -1.86 -10.63 3.84
C GLY A 350 -0.63 -11.37 3.28
N ILE A 351 0.11 -12.00 4.20
CA ILE A 351 1.31 -12.78 3.89
C ILE A 351 0.93 -14.10 3.22
N ALA A 352 -0.19 -14.69 3.63
CA ALA A 352 -0.72 -15.96 3.11
C ALA A 352 -0.98 -15.91 1.60
N GLY A 353 -1.58 -14.81 1.10
CA GLY A 353 -1.82 -14.65 -0.34
C GLY A 353 -0.52 -14.66 -1.15
N ILE A 354 0.50 -13.93 -0.70
CA ILE A 354 1.81 -13.87 -1.36
C ILE A 354 2.54 -15.23 -1.26
N ALA A 355 2.47 -15.88 -0.11
CA ALA A 355 3.06 -17.20 0.12
C ALA A 355 2.45 -18.27 -0.79
N ALA A 356 1.11 -18.31 -0.91
CA ALA A 356 0.41 -19.25 -1.78
C ALA A 356 0.89 -19.14 -3.24
N MET A 357 1.01 -17.92 -3.76
CA MET A 357 1.49 -17.69 -5.13
C MET A 357 2.98 -18.02 -5.35
N ALA A 358 3.78 -18.16 -4.29
CA ALA A 358 5.20 -18.47 -4.40
C ALA A 358 5.50 -19.99 -4.40
N THR A 359 4.52 -20.84 -4.08
CA THR A 359 4.77 -22.28 -3.83
C THR A 359 5.06 -23.11 -5.10
N ARG A 360 4.43 -22.78 -6.24
CA ARG A 360 4.60 -23.57 -7.49
C ARG A 360 5.81 -23.17 -8.33
N SER A 361 6.44 -22.04 -8.05
CA SER A 361 7.48 -21.48 -8.91
C SER A 361 8.84 -21.46 -8.21
N HIS A 362 9.89 -21.16 -8.97
CA HIS A 362 11.25 -21.03 -8.46
C HIS A 362 11.56 -19.60 -7.95
N ILE A 363 10.56 -18.71 -7.79
CA ILE A 363 10.78 -17.30 -7.43
C ILE A 363 11.58 -17.10 -6.13
N LEU A 364 11.45 -18.02 -5.18
CA LEU A 364 12.09 -17.94 -3.87
C LEU A 364 13.62 -18.03 -3.94
N GLN A 365 14.19 -18.64 -4.99
CA GLN A 365 15.64 -18.75 -5.17
C GLN A 365 16.31 -17.38 -5.34
N GLU A 366 15.62 -16.41 -5.95
CA GLU A 366 16.12 -15.03 -6.13
C GLU A 366 16.24 -14.26 -4.82
N PHE A 367 15.62 -14.76 -3.75
CA PHE A 367 15.65 -14.15 -2.43
C PHE A 367 16.72 -14.73 -1.49
N ARG A 368 17.58 -15.63 -2.00
CA ARG A 368 18.68 -16.19 -1.22
C ARG A 368 19.62 -15.10 -0.71
N GLY A 369 19.87 -15.08 0.60
CA GLY A 369 20.72 -14.08 1.26
C GLY A 369 20.13 -12.67 1.34
N LEU A 370 18.81 -12.53 1.16
CA LEU A 370 18.07 -11.26 1.27
C LEU A 370 17.21 -11.15 2.53
N ASP A 371 17.23 -12.16 3.39
CA ASP A 371 16.50 -12.25 4.66
C ASP A 371 16.77 -11.08 5.62
N THR A 372 18.04 -10.69 5.78
CA THR A 372 18.50 -9.56 6.62
C THR A 372 18.79 -8.29 5.83
N ALA A 373 18.70 -8.36 4.50
CA ALA A 373 19.12 -7.28 3.61
C ALA A 373 18.21 -6.04 3.69
N PRO A 374 18.78 -4.83 3.54
CA PRO A 374 18.00 -3.62 3.36
C PRO A 374 17.30 -3.62 1.99
N ILE A 375 16.25 -2.82 1.87
CA ILE A 375 15.38 -2.79 0.68
C ILE A 375 16.15 -2.46 -0.63
N ASP A 376 17.19 -1.62 -0.55
CA ASP A 376 18.00 -1.26 -1.70
C ASP A 376 18.78 -2.44 -2.29
N LYS A 377 19.27 -3.34 -1.43
CA LYS A 377 19.98 -4.55 -1.87
C LYS A 377 19.01 -5.50 -2.56
N ILE A 378 17.78 -5.63 -2.04
CA ILE A 378 16.70 -6.39 -2.67
C ILE A 378 16.38 -5.80 -4.06
N HIS A 379 16.21 -4.48 -4.14
CA HIS A 379 15.93 -3.81 -5.40
C HIS A 379 17.05 -3.98 -6.43
N LYS A 380 18.31 -3.93 -5.99
CA LYS A 380 19.48 -4.12 -6.86
C LYS A 380 19.58 -5.55 -7.40
N GLN A 381 19.26 -6.55 -6.57
CA GLN A 381 19.28 -7.96 -6.97
C GLN A 381 18.17 -8.27 -8.00
N LEU A 382 16.92 -7.91 -7.68
CA LEU A 382 15.75 -8.21 -8.53
C LEU A 382 15.69 -7.38 -9.83
N ARG A 383 16.56 -6.37 -10.00
CA ARG A 383 16.57 -5.45 -11.15
C ARG A 383 16.82 -6.13 -12.50
N HIS A 384 17.51 -7.26 -12.49
CA HIS A 384 18.00 -7.93 -13.70
C HIS A 384 17.02 -8.97 -14.24
N ARG A 385 15.79 -9.06 -13.70
CA ARG A 385 14.79 -10.02 -14.16
C ARG A 385 13.42 -9.38 -14.34
N ARG A 386 12.64 -9.94 -15.27
CA ARG A 386 11.20 -9.76 -15.34
C ARG A 386 10.50 -10.83 -14.52
N TYR A 387 9.32 -10.49 -14.03
CA TYR A 387 8.45 -11.37 -13.27
C TYR A 387 7.08 -11.41 -13.93
N ILE A 388 6.43 -12.57 -13.87
CA ILE A 388 5.12 -12.79 -14.49
C ILE A 388 4.22 -13.57 -13.53
N LEU A 389 2.93 -13.24 -13.54
CA LEU A 389 1.91 -13.97 -12.81
C LEU A 389 1.19 -14.90 -13.80
N HIS A 390 1.47 -16.21 -13.70
CA HIS A 390 0.92 -17.24 -14.58
C HIS A 390 0.19 -18.29 -13.74
N LYS A 391 -1.07 -18.56 -14.08
CA LYS A 391 -1.95 -19.49 -13.32
C LYS A 391 -2.03 -19.23 -11.80
N SER A 392 -1.97 -17.97 -11.38
CA SER A 392 -1.92 -17.54 -9.96
C SER A 392 -0.63 -17.90 -9.21
N ALA A 393 0.42 -18.31 -9.90
CA ALA A 393 1.75 -18.44 -9.33
C ALA A 393 2.67 -17.33 -9.86
N LEU A 394 3.56 -16.83 -9.01
CA LEU A 394 4.53 -15.78 -9.33
C LEU A 394 5.80 -16.40 -9.90
N TRP A 395 6.11 -16.20 -11.17
CA TRP A 395 7.25 -16.79 -11.85
C TRP A 395 8.36 -15.78 -12.13
N GLN A 396 9.58 -16.29 -12.25
CA GLN A 396 10.68 -15.55 -12.87
C GLN A 396 10.55 -15.67 -14.39
N GLY A 397 10.78 -14.58 -15.12
CA GLY A 397 10.68 -14.49 -16.57
C GLY A 397 12.04 -14.25 -17.23
N GLU A 398 12.06 -13.32 -18.20
CA GLU A 398 13.24 -12.95 -18.98
C GLU A 398 14.32 -12.26 -18.14
N PHE A 399 15.58 -12.63 -18.35
CA PHE A 399 16.75 -11.95 -17.78
C PHE A 399 17.12 -10.70 -18.59
N ILE A 400 17.34 -9.57 -17.92
CA ILE A 400 17.71 -8.29 -18.51
C ILE A 400 19.15 -7.94 -18.13
N ARG A 401 20.07 -8.00 -19.10
CA ARG A 401 21.48 -7.60 -18.92
C ARG A 401 21.68 -6.12 -18.62
N ASN A 402 21.10 -5.25 -19.45
CA ASN A 402 21.32 -3.80 -19.40
C ASN A 402 20.07 -3.07 -18.92
N ASN A 403 19.77 -3.16 -17.62
CA ASN A 403 18.72 -2.31 -17.05
C ASN A 403 19.33 -0.97 -16.61
N ALA A 404 18.86 0.14 -17.20
CA ALA A 404 19.29 1.51 -16.89
C ALA A 404 18.46 2.17 -15.76
N GLU A 405 17.51 1.45 -15.15
CA GLU A 405 16.61 1.98 -14.12
C GLU A 405 17.34 2.43 -12.84
N LYS A 406 17.48 3.74 -12.60
CA LYS A 406 18.19 4.27 -11.43
C LYS A 406 17.47 3.88 -10.14
N VAL A 407 18.04 2.91 -9.40
CA VAL A 407 17.55 2.54 -8.06
C VAL A 407 17.71 3.77 -7.17
N HIS A 408 16.59 4.29 -6.66
CA HIS A 408 16.64 5.33 -5.65
C HIS A 408 16.98 4.66 -4.32
N GLU A 409 18.10 5.04 -3.73
CA GLU A 409 18.50 4.58 -2.41
C GLU A 409 17.45 5.03 -1.39
N HIS A 410 16.65 4.09 -0.90
CA HIS A 410 15.71 4.31 0.18
C HIS A 410 16.47 4.14 1.48
N GLY A 411 16.49 5.18 2.32
CA GLY A 411 17.22 5.12 3.58
C GLY A 411 16.93 3.85 4.39
N ALA A 412 17.98 3.24 4.93
CA ALA A 412 17.98 1.94 5.62
C ALA A 412 17.13 1.84 6.92
N ASP A 413 16.25 2.82 7.20
CA ASP A 413 15.36 2.77 8.36
C ASP A 413 14.16 1.86 8.06
N PRO A 414 13.94 0.79 8.85
CA PRO A 414 12.86 -0.17 8.61
C PRO A 414 11.46 0.41 8.83
N ARG A 415 11.35 1.55 9.50
CA ARG A 415 10.06 2.15 9.85
C ARG A 415 9.47 2.89 8.64
N PRO A 416 8.14 2.76 8.41
CA PRO A 416 7.42 3.59 7.46
C PRO A 416 7.63 5.08 7.74
N LEU A 417 7.47 5.90 6.69
CA LEU A 417 7.80 7.32 6.74
C LEU A 417 7.11 8.05 7.88
N MET A 418 5.82 7.82 8.15
CA MET A 418 5.11 8.61 9.17
C MET A 418 5.47 8.17 10.60
N LEU A 419 5.92 6.94 10.81
CA LEU A 419 6.32 6.43 12.14
C LEU A 419 7.77 6.77 12.54
N ARG A 420 8.53 7.41 11.64
CA ARG A 420 9.88 7.91 11.95
C ARG A 420 9.77 9.15 12.83
N LYS A 421 10.56 9.21 13.90
CA LYS A 421 10.59 10.40 14.78
C LYS A 421 10.90 11.71 14.03
N ARG A 422 11.67 11.66 12.93
CA ARG A 422 12.04 12.82 12.10
C ARG A 422 10.85 13.48 11.39
N SER A 423 9.87 12.71 10.97
CA SER A 423 8.64 13.19 10.31
C SER A 423 7.49 13.33 11.31
N GLY A 424 7.44 12.43 12.30
CA GLY A 424 6.40 12.43 13.31
C GLY A 424 6.44 13.62 14.27
N VAL A 425 7.63 14.13 14.63
CA VAL A 425 7.75 15.35 15.45
C VAL A 425 7.16 16.56 14.71
N PRO A 426 7.57 16.88 13.46
CA PRO A 426 6.92 17.93 12.67
C PRO A 426 5.41 17.76 12.54
N PHE A 427 4.91 16.53 12.37
CA PHE A 427 3.48 16.25 12.27
C PHE A 427 2.72 16.59 13.56
N ILE A 428 3.23 16.16 14.72
CA ILE A 428 2.61 16.49 16.02
C ILE A 428 2.72 17.99 16.29
N THR A 429 3.89 18.59 16.04
CA THR A 429 4.08 20.04 16.19
C THR A 429 3.09 20.81 15.32
N PHE A 430 2.88 20.39 14.06
CA PHE A 430 1.89 20.99 13.18
C PHE A 430 0.46 20.87 13.74
N MET A 431 0.06 19.70 14.25
CA MET A 431 -1.26 19.55 14.88
C MET A 431 -1.43 20.45 16.12
N VAL A 432 -0.40 20.55 16.96
CA VAL A 432 -0.41 21.43 18.15
C VAL A 432 -0.49 22.90 17.73
N LEU A 433 0.27 23.31 16.71
CA LEU A 433 0.22 24.68 16.18
C LEU A 433 -1.17 25.03 15.60
N VAL A 434 -1.78 24.12 14.84
CA VAL A 434 -3.15 24.35 14.33
C VAL A 434 -4.15 24.43 15.48
N THR A 435 -4.04 23.54 16.48
CA THR A 435 -4.88 23.55 17.67
C THR A 435 -4.76 24.86 18.46
N ALA A 436 -3.54 25.41 18.59
CA ALA A 436 -3.31 26.71 19.22
C ALA A 436 -3.79 27.89 18.33
N SER A 437 -3.68 27.75 17.01
CA SER A 437 -4.10 28.80 16.08
C SER A 437 -5.62 29.00 16.04
N ILE A 438 -6.42 27.94 16.24
CA ILE A 438 -7.88 27.99 16.17
C ILE A 438 -8.45 29.01 17.19
N PRO A 439 -8.12 28.94 18.50
CA PRO A 439 -8.52 29.97 19.45
C PRO A 439 -7.95 31.36 19.12
N VAL A 440 -6.71 31.45 18.63
CA VAL A 440 -6.08 32.74 18.28
C VAL A 440 -6.85 33.43 17.14
N PHE A 441 -7.20 32.71 16.09
CA PHE A 441 -7.99 33.25 14.98
C PHE A 441 -9.41 33.64 15.38
N MET A 442 -9.97 33.03 16.43
CA MET A 442 -11.33 33.31 16.89
C MET A 442 -11.41 34.42 17.94
N PHE A 443 -10.44 34.55 18.83
CA PHE A 443 -10.52 35.45 19.98
C PHE A 443 -9.55 36.64 19.90
N TYR A 444 -8.82 36.83 18.81
CA TYR A 444 -7.87 37.93 18.64
C TYR A 444 -8.19 38.79 17.40
N ASP A 445 -8.37 40.11 17.61
CA ASP A 445 -8.91 41.05 16.60
C ASP A 445 -8.04 41.14 15.34
N GLY A 446 -6.71 41.06 15.48
CA GLY A 446 -5.79 41.15 14.34
C GLY A 446 -5.75 39.89 13.47
N ALA A 447 -6.19 38.75 13.99
CA ALA A 447 -6.10 37.45 13.31
C ALA A 447 -7.37 37.12 12.52
N GLY A 448 -8.53 37.65 12.93
CA GLY A 448 -9.81 37.46 12.25
C GLY A 448 -9.83 37.95 10.79
N ILE A 449 -9.05 39.00 10.48
CA ILE A 449 -8.91 39.55 9.13
C ILE A 449 -8.41 38.50 8.12
N VAL A 450 -7.53 37.59 8.57
CA VAL A 450 -6.98 36.54 7.70
C VAL A 450 -8.06 35.54 7.31
N THR A 451 -8.92 35.19 8.25
CA THR A 451 -10.06 34.28 8.06
C THR A 451 -11.15 34.90 7.19
N GLU A 452 -11.31 36.22 7.22
CA GLU A 452 -12.22 36.94 6.32
C GLU A 452 -11.69 37.02 4.89
N LYS A 453 -10.39 37.21 4.70
CA LYS A 453 -9.78 37.19 3.37
C LYS A 453 -9.70 35.78 2.76
N LEU A 454 -9.54 34.76 3.60
CA LEU A 454 -9.38 33.37 3.19
C LEU A 454 -10.39 32.46 3.92
N PRO A 455 -11.66 32.41 3.48
CA PRO A 455 -12.70 31.63 4.16
C PRO A 455 -12.43 30.12 4.16
N PHE A 456 -11.59 29.62 3.24
CA PHE A 456 -11.20 28.22 3.15
C PHE A 456 -9.95 27.86 3.98
N LEU A 457 -9.31 28.81 4.65
CA LEU A 457 -8.02 28.57 5.33
C LEU A 457 -8.14 27.47 6.40
N MET A 458 -9.17 27.55 7.23
CA MET A 458 -9.40 26.61 8.33
C MET A 458 -9.71 25.20 7.82
N THR A 459 -10.55 25.09 6.79
CA THR A 459 -10.86 23.81 6.15
C THR A 459 -9.66 23.22 5.42
N ALA A 460 -8.83 24.07 4.79
CA ALA A 460 -7.57 23.65 4.21
C ALA A 460 -6.60 23.09 5.26
N LEU A 461 -6.43 23.75 6.42
CA LEU A 461 -5.60 23.22 7.51
C LEU A 461 -6.14 21.89 8.05
N ALA A 462 -7.46 21.77 8.24
CA ALA A 462 -8.11 20.53 8.68
C ALA A 462 -7.92 19.38 7.67
N THR A 463 -8.02 19.68 6.37
CA THR A 463 -7.81 18.67 5.31
C THR A 463 -6.36 18.20 5.24
N VAL A 464 -5.38 19.07 5.52
CA VAL A 464 -3.96 18.67 5.66
C VAL A 464 -3.77 17.77 6.87
N ILE A 465 -4.33 18.10 8.05
CA ILE A 465 -4.29 17.22 9.23
C ILE A 465 -4.86 15.85 8.91
N ARG A 466 -6.05 15.82 8.30
CA ARG A 466 -6.71 14.58 7.89
C ARG A 466 -5.86 13.76 6.92
N MET A 467 -5.26 14.41 5.91
CA MET A 467 -4.40 13.74 4.92
C MET A 467 -3.19 13.09 5.60
N LEU A 468 -2.50 13.82 6.49
CA LEU A 468 -1.36 13.30 7.24
C LEU A 468 -1.79 12.19 8.21
N TRP A 469 -2.93 12.35 8.89
CA TRP A 469 -3.48 11.31 9.76
C TRP A 469 -3.74 10.01 9.00
N ASN A 470 -4.32 10.10 7.80
CA ASN A 470 -4.61 8.92 6.99
C ASN A 470 -3.34 8.16 6.59
N THR A 471 -2.22 8.84 6.36
CA THR A 471 -0.93 8.16 6.12
C THR A 471 -0.41 7.43 7.35
N MET A 472 -0.47 8.04 8.55
CA MET A 472 -0.13 7.36 9.80
C MET A 472 -1.00 6.13 10.03
N ASN A 473 -2.30 6.27 9.78
CA ASN A 473 -3.28 5.22 9.94
C ASN A 473 -3.02 4.05 8.96
N SER A 474 -2.65 4.31 7.71
CA SER A 474 -2.22 3.27 6.77
C SER A 474 -0.95 2.55 7.25
N ASP A 475 0.05 3.28 7.73
CA ASP A 475 1.31 2.71 8.24
C ASP A 475 1.07 1.77 9.43
N VAL A 476 0.22 2.17 10.39
CA VAL A 476 -0.13 1.34 11.56
C VAL A 476 -0.88 0.07 11.15
N ARG A 477 -1.82 0.17 10.20
CA ARG A 477 -2.60 -0.98 9.70
C ARG A 477 -1.70 -2.01 9.02
N MET A 478 -0.78 -1.54 8.18
CA MET A 478 0.16 -2.40 7.45
C MET A 478 1.15 -3.11 8.38
N LEU A 479 1.64 -2.43 9.43
CA LEU A 479 2.57 -3.02 10.40
C LEU A 479 1.91 -3.99 11.38
N GLN A 480 0.59 -3.94 11.55
CA GLN A 480 -0.10 -4.73 12.57
C GLN A 480 0.19 -6.23 12.51
N PRO A 481 0.03 -6.94 11.37
CA PRO A 481 0.28 -8.39 11.32
C PRO A 481 1.74 -8.73 11.66
N PHE A 482 2.71 -7.95 11.18
CA PHE A 482 4.13 -8.18 11.46
C PHE A 482 4.51 -7.90 12.91
N TRP A 483 3.84 -6.95 13.56
CA TRP A 483 4.05 -6.68 14.98
C TRP A 483 3.52 -7.82 15.85
N ILE A 484 2.41 -8.45 15.47
CA ILE A 484 1.89 -9.64 16.18
C ILE A 484 2.86 -10.81 15.98
N LEU A 485 3.37 -11.02 14.76
CA LEU A 485 4.38 -12.04 14.48
C LEU A 485 5.68 -11.82 15.26
N ALA A 486 6.10 -10.57 15.45
CA ALA A 486 7.27 -10.25 16.26
C ALA A 486 7.09 -10.54 17.75
N GLN A 487 5.84 -10.60 18.25
CA GLN A 487 5.54 -10.92 19.65
C GLN A 487 5.51 -12.42 19.95
N ARG A 488 5.82 -13.28 18.96
CA ARG A 488 5.76 -14.74 19.04
C ARG A 488 4.34 -15.30 19.24
N HIS A 489 4.19 -16.60 19.01
CA HIS A 489 2.93 -17.35 19.18
C HIS A 489 1.71 -16.71 18.49
N ALA A 490 1.90 -16.10 17.31
CA ALA A 490 0.80 -15.47 16.59
C ALA A 490 -0.19 -16.51 16.07
N PRO A 491 -1.51 -16.29 16.19
CA PRO A 491 -2.50 -17.20 15.64
C PRO A 491 -2.44 -17.22 14.11
N ALA A 492 -2.78 -18.36 13.50
CA ALA A 492 -2.73 -18.59 12.06
C ALA A 492 -3.50 -17.55 11.22
N LYS A 493 -4.61 -17.01 11.76
CA LYS A 493 -5.40 -15.92 11.17
C LYS A 493 -4.58 -14.63 10.92
N THR A 494 -3.45 -14.44 11.60
CA THR A 494 -2.55 -13.29 11.41
C THR A 494 -1.95 -13.28 10.00
N LEU A 495 -1.71 -14.46 9.40
CA LEU A 495 -1.14 -14.57 8.06
C LEU A 495 -2.10 -14.11 6.96
N THR A 496 -3.42 -14.28 7.17
CA THR A 496 -4.48 -13.84 6.24
C THR A 496 -5.05 -12.46 6.60
N LEU A 497 -4.54 -11.84 7.67
CA LEU A 497 -5.03 -10.56 8.18
C LEU A 497 -4.56 -9.41 7.30
N ASP A 498 -5.53 -8.68 6.75
CA ASP A 498 -5.27 -7.47 5.96
C ASP A 498 -6.20 -6.32 6.40
N TYR A 499 -5.65 -5.43 7.24
CA TYR A 499 -6.33 -4.19 7.62
C TYR A 499 -6.20 -3.09 6.57
N ALA A 500 -5.22 -3.18 5.66
CA ALA A 500 -5.05 -2.16 4.66
C ALA A 500 -6.24 -2.17 3.69
N GLY A 501 -6.68 -3.35 3.26
CA GLY A 501 -7.83 -3.55 2.36
C GLY A 501 -9.23 -3.50 2.97
N THR A 502 -9.37 -3.15 4.24
CA THR A 502 -10.69 -3.07 4.89
C THR A 502 -11.29 -1.66 4.75
N ASN A 503 -12.60 -1.59 4.47
CA ASN A 503 -13.33 -0.32 4.39
C ASN A 503 -13.04 0.58 5.61
N PRO A 504 -12.58 1.84 5.41
CA PRO A 504 -12.22 2.75 6.49
C PRO A 504 -13.29 2.92 7.57
N LEU A 505 -14.58 2.90 7.19
CA LEU A 505 -15.70 3.07 8.13
C LEU A 505 -15.94 1.84 9.00
N LEU A 506 -15.73 0.64 8.45
CA LEU A 506 -15.91 -0.63 9.17
C LEU A 506 -14.66 -1.02 9.96
N LEU A 507 -13.51 -0.43 9.64
CA LEU A 507 -12.23 -0.84 10.18
C LEU A 507 -12.13 -0.74 11.72
N PRO A 508 -12.63 0.32 12.39
CA PRO A 508 -12.60 0.38 13.86
C PRO A 508 -13.35 -0.80 14.49
N PHE A 509 -14.51 -1.16 13.94
CA PHE A 509 -15.32 -2.28 14.44
C PHE A 509 -14.62 -3.63 14.19
N VAL A 510 -14.04 -3.84 13.00
CA VAL A 510 -13.30 -5.06 12.70
C VAL A 510 -12.06 -5.19 13.59
N ALA A 511 -11.32 -4.10 13.81
CA ALA A 511 -10.16 -4.09 14.69
C ALA A 511 -10.54 -4.34 16.16
N MET A 512 -11.68 -3.81 16.62
CA MET A 512 -12.23 -4.09 17.95
C MET A 512 -12.57 -5.57 18.11
N SER A 513 -13.28 -6.18 17.15
CA SER A 513 -13.63 -7.61 17.19
C SER A 513 -12.43 -8.54 17.14
N ASN A 514 -11.31 -8.10 16.55
CA ASN A 514 -10.05 -8.84 16.56
C ASN A 514 -9.16 -8.54 17.78
N GLY A 515 -9.58 -7.68 18.72
CA GLY A 515 -8.80 -7.31 19.92
C GLY A 515 -7.63 -6.36 19.66
N HIS A 516 -7.54 -5.73 18.49
CA HIS A 516 -6.43 -4.87 18.11
C HIS A 516 -6.72 -3.40 18.43
N TYR A 517 -6.76 -3.06 19.72
CA TYR A 517 -7.22 -1.76 20.22
C TYR A 517 -6.43 -0.55 19.67
N LEU A 518 -5.12 -0.67 19.43
CA LEU A 518 -4.34 0.44 18.87
C LEU A 518 -4.79 0.78 17.44
N VAL A 519 -5.01 -0.25 16.60
CA VAL A 519 -5.52 -0.06 15.24
C VAL A 519 -6.93 0.53 15.28
N MET A 520 -7.76 0.08 16.22
CA MET A 520 -9.11 0.62 16.42
C MET A 520 -9.11 2.12 16.73
N VAL A 521 -8.33 2.59 17.73
CA VAL A 521 -8.30 4.03 18.08
C VAL A 521 -7.70 4.89 16.97
N VAL A 522 -6.66 4.41 16.27
CA VAL A 522 -6.07 5.14 15.15
C VAL A 522 -7.07 5.24 13.98
N ALA A 523 -7.80 4.17 13.70
CA ALA A 523 -8.83 4.15 12.67
C ALA A 523 -10.07 4.98 13.01
N PHE A 524 -10.47 5.00 14.27
CA PHE A 524 -11.51 5.90 14.75
C PHE A 524 -11.08 7.36 14.58
N GLY A 525 -9.80 7.66 14.81
CA GLY A 525 -9.20 8.95 14.49
C GLY A 525 -9.35 9.36 13.02
N SER A 526 -9.32 8.43 12.06
CA SER A 526 -9.57 8.76 10.65
C SER A 526 -11.01 9.23 10.42
N ILE A 527 -12.00 8.59 11.07
CA ILE A 527 -13.40 9.02 11.01
C ILE A 527 -13.57 10.39 11.67
N LEU A 528 -12.98 10.59 12.84
CA LEU A 528 -13.00 11.89 13.52
C LEU A 528 -12.30 12.98 12.70
N ALA A 529 -11.24 12.67 11.96
CA ALA A 529 -10.57 13.61 11.09
C ALA A 529 -11.42 14.01 9.88
N GLU A 530 -12.28 13.12 9.36
CA GLU A 530 -13.29 13.50 8.37
C GLU A 530 -14.33 14.46 8.99
N ILE A 531 -14.83 14.14 10.19
CA ILE A 531 -15.77 15.01 10.94
C ILE A 531 -15.13 16.37 11.25
N LEU A 532 -13.83 16.41 11.59
CA LEU A 532 -13.08 17.63 11.84
C LEU A 532 -13.17 18.60 10.66
N THR A 533 -13.04 18.11 9.42
CA THR A 533 -13.13 18.98 8.23
C THR A 533 -14.49 19.65 8.11
N VAL A 534 -15.56 18.93 8.49
CA VAL A 534 -16.93 19.45 8.50
C VAL A 534 -17.11 20.46 9.64
N CYS A 535 -16.66 20.13 10.86
CA CYS A 535 -16.82 21.00 12.02
C CYS A 535 -16.05 22.31 11.87
N VAL A 536 -14.79 22.24 11.44
CA VAL A 536 -13.90 23.41 11.28
C VAL A 536 -14.43 24.39 10.22
N SER A 537 -15.13 23.89 9.19
CA SER A 537 -15.80 24.75 8.19
C SER A 537 -16.87 25.65 8.78
N SER A 538 -17.43 25.27 9.94
CA SER A 538 -18.46 26.05 10.58
C SER A 538 -17.88 27.25 11.32
N ILE A 539 -16.72 27.11 11.95
CA ILE A 539 -16.21 27.99 13.02
C ILE A 539 -15.44 29.23 12.50
N SER A 540 -15.62 29.61 11.24
CA SER A 540 -14.92 30.75 10.60
C SER A 540 -15.51 32.11 11.02
N VAL A 541 -15.67 32.33 12.32
CA VAL A 541 -16.50 33.38 12.92
C VAL A 541 -15.75 34.02 14.09
N ASP A 542 -16.00 35.31 14.34
CA ASP A 542 -15.47 35.99 15.52
C ASP A 542 -16.04 35.39 16.81
N GLY A 543 -15.16 34.80 17.62
CA GLY A 543 -15.47 34.10 18.85
C GLY A 543 -15.72 35.05 20.03
N LYS A 544 -15.21 36.29 19.98
CA LYS A 544 -15.37 37.26 21.08
C LYS A 544 -16.82 37.58 21.37
N LYS A 545 -17.64 37.67 20.31
CA LYS A 545 -19.08 37.93 20.40
C LYS A 545 -19.89 36.82 21.07
N PHE A 546 -19.30 35.63 21.23
CA PHE A 546 -19.92 34.52 21.94
C PHE A 546 -19.47 34.40 23.40
N ILE A 547 -18.70 35.36 23.91
CA ILE A 547 -18.38 35.49 25.34
C ILE A 547 -19.58 36.17 26.05
N PRO A 548 -20.06 35.63 27.19
CA PRO A 548 -21.11 36.28 27.98
C PRO A 548 -20.73 37.73 28.33
N GLY A 549 -21.56 38.70 27.96
CA GLY A 549 -21.32 40.13 28.20
C GLY A 549 -20.83 40.93 27.00
N ASN A 550 -20.27 40.29 25.96
CA ASN A 550 -19.75 40.94 24.75
C ASN A 550 -20.63 40.69 23.51
N GLY A 551 -21.91 40.39 23.71
CA GLY A 551 -22.82 39.99 22.64
C GLY A 551 -23.40 41.15 21.84
N ASP A 552 -23.39 42.35 22.40
CA ASP A 552 -23.94 43.55 21.78
C ASP A 552 -22.87 44.27 20.94
N ARG A 553 -23.34 45.21 20.11
CA ARG A 553 -22.47 46.02 19.26
C ARG A 553 -21.75 47.06 20.13
N ASP A 554 -20.44 47.13 20.02
CA ASP A 554 -19.61 48.15 20.63
C ASP A 554 -19.81 49.46 19.85
N GLU A 555 -20.42 50.47 20.50
CA GLU A 555 -20.75 51.76 19.84
C GLU A 555 -19.52 52.55 19.40
N ASP A 556 -18.36 52.29 20.02
CA ASP A 556 -17.08 52.95 19.75
C ASP A 556 -16.34 52.37 18.53
N ASP A 557 -16.69 51.17 18.06
CA ASP A 557 -16.10 50.53 16.87
C ASP A 557 -17.14 50.42 15.74
N PRO A 558 -17.06 51.27 14.69
CA PRO A 558 -18.03 51.24 13.60
C PRO A 558 -17.96 49.95 12.76
N SER A 559 -16.86 49.18 12.85
CA SER A 559 -16.69 47.89 12.17
C SER A 559 -17.28 46.71 12.96
N ASP A 560 -17.75 46.98 14.18
CA ASP A 560 -18.25 45.96 15.09
C ASP A 560 -19.70 45.54 14.83
N ILE A 561 -20.00 44.25 15.06
CA ILE A 561 -21.25 43.59 14.67
C ILE A 561 -21.82 42.81 15.86
N SER A 562 -23.13 42.92 16.10
CA SER A 562 -23.82 42.16 17.17
C SER A 562 -23.73 40.64 16.96
N ARG A 563 -23.77 39.87 18.05
CA ARG A 563 -23.84 38.40 18.02
C ARG A 563 -25.01 37.89 17.18
N HIS A 564 -26.12 38.61 17.14
CA HIS A 564 -27.30 38.26 16.34
C HIS A 564 -27.07 38.41 14.83
N ASN A 565 -26.07 39.21 14.44
CA ASN A 565 -25.64 39.40 13.07
C ASN A 565 -24.57 38.41 12.57
N THR A 566 -24.28 37.41 13.38
CA THR A 566 -23.36 36.32 13.09
C THR A 566 -24.05 35.09 12.48
N GLU A 567 -23.33 34.24 11.77
CA GLU A 567 -23.86 33.03 11.09
C GLU A 567 -24.18 31.86 12.03
N GLN A 568 -23.93 32.00 13.34
CA GLN A 568 -24.06 30.93 14.31
C GLN A 568 -24.87 31.33 15.54
N THR A 569 -25.52 30.34 16.14
CA THR A 569 -26.16 30.47 17.45
C THR A 569 -25.13 30.23 18.57
N PHE A 570 -25.31 30.87 19.73
CA PHE A 570 -24.45 30.68 20.90
C PHE A 570 -24.19 29.20 21.24
N ARG A 571 -25.23 28.36 21.26
CA ARG A 571 -25.09 26.93 21.55
C ARG A 571 -24.34 26.15 20.46
N SER A 572 -24.57 26.48 19.18
CA SER A 572 -23.92 25.80 18.06
C SER A 572 -22.44 26.18 17.93
N PHE A 573 -22.08 27.41 18.32
CA PHE A 573 -20.70 27.87 18.39
C PHE A 573 -19.91 27.08 19.42
N TRP A 574 -20.35 27.09 20.68
CA TRP A 574 -19.65 26.40 21.77
C TRP A 574 -19.59 24.88 21.55
N SER A 575 -20.65 24.26 21.00
CA SER A 575 -20.63 22.83 20.69
C SER A 575 -19.63 22.49 19.58
N SER A 576 -19.58 23.28 18.49
CA SER A 576 -18.65 23.05 17.37
C SER A 576 -17.20 23.33 17.77
N PHE A 577 -16.97 24.37 18.58
CA PHE A 577 -15.66 24.71 19.14
C PHE A 577 -15.14 23.59 20.05
N PHE A 578 -15.93 23.18 21.04
CA PHE A 578 -15.53 22.12 21.97
C PHE A 578 -15.32 20.78 21.25
N LEU A 579 -16.21 20.44 20.30
CA LEU A 579 -16.08 19.24 19.49
C LEU A 579 -14.78 19.24 18.66
N THR A 580 -14.45 20.38 18.03
CA THR A 580 -13.22 20.53 17.24
C THR A 580 -11.98 20.40 18.11
N MET A 581 -11.96 21.08 19.27
CA MET A 581 -10.85 20.97 20.21
C MET A 581 -10.70 19.55 20.78
N ALA A 582 -11.81 18.89 21.12
CA ALA A 582 -11.81 17.51 21.60
C ALA A 582 -11.27 16.53 20.53
N ILE A 583 -11.67 16.69 19.26
CA ILE A 583 -11.16 15.88 18.17
C ILE A 583 -9.65 16.11 18.00
N LEU A 584 -9.17 17.36 17.98
CA LEU A 584 -7.74 17.65 17.83
C LEU A 584 -6.91 17.10 18.99
N LEU A 585 -7.37 17.27 20.23
CA LEU A 585 -6.72 16.69 21.42
C LEU A 585 -6.70 15.16 21.36
N TYR A 586 -7.78 14.53 20.90
CA TYR A 586 -7.84 13.10 20.66
C TYR A 586 -6.78 12.66 19.64
N LEU A 587 -6.72 13.32 18.48
CA LEU A 587 -5.73 13.01 17.43
C LEU A 587 -4.30 13.16 17.97
N ILE A 588 -3.98 14.25 18.67
CA ILE A 588 -2.65 14.47 19.26
C ILE A 588 -2.30 13.36 20.27
N THR A 589 -3.24 13.02 21.16
CA THR A 589 -3.03 12.00 22.20
C THR A 589 -2.78 10.63 21.56
N ILE A 590 -3.61 10.23 20.60
CA ILE A 590 -3.46 8.94 19.93
C ILE A 590 -2.21 8.90 19.04
N ALA A 591 -1.81 10.01 18.42
CA ALA A 591 -0.53 10.10 17.71
C ALA A 591 0.63 9.84 18.68
N LEU A 592 0.68 10.53 19.83
CA LEU A 592 1.72 10.33 20.85
C LEU A 592 1.78 8.88 21.33
N VAL A 593 0.63 8.27 21.67
CA VAL A 593 0.54 6.86 22.07
C VAL A 593 1.06 5.94 20.97
N THR A 594 0.74 6.24 19.70
CA THR A 594 1.20 5.47 18.54
C THR A 594 2.71 5.55 18.39
N TYR A 595 3.32 6.73 18.53
CA TYR A 595 4.77 6.86 18.49
C TYR A 595 5.44 6.12 19.65
N VAL A 596 4.91 6.21 20.87
CA VAL A 596 5.47 5.48 22.01
C VAL A 596 5.41 3.97 21.79
N LYS A 597 4.27 3.43 21.31
CA LYS A 597 4.10 1.98 21.14
C LYS A 597 4.71 1.40 19.86
N ARG A 598 4.82 2.19 18.77
CA ARG A 598 5.14 1.68 17.43
C ARG A 598 6.37 2.31 16.77
N SER A 599 7.05 3.27 17.41
CA SER A 599 8.28 3.84 16.85
C SER A 599 9.54 2.99 17.06
N HIS A 600 9.43 1.84 17.71
CA HIS A 600 10.54 0.90 17.93
C HIS A 600 10.89 0.14 16.64
N LYS A 601 12.19 -0.13 16.44
CA LYS A 601 12.68 -0.89 15.29
C LYS A 601 12.65 -2.38 15.63
N PHE A 602 11.74 -3.13 15.01
CA PHE A 602 11.59 -4.57 15.23
C PHE A 602 11.80 -5.41 13.96
N MET A 603 12.13 -4.79 12.83
CA MET A 603 12.39 -5.46 11.54
C MET A 603 13.65 -4.90 10.90
N PRO A 604 14.33 -5.67 10.02
CA PRO A 604 15.50 -5.20 9.27
C PRO A 604 15.15 -4.17 8.19
N ARG A 605 13.93 -4.21 7.64
CA ARG A 605 13.48 -3.38 6.51
C ARG A 605 11.99 -3.02 6.59
N GLN A 606 11.57 -2.11 5.70
CA GLN A 606 10.18 -1.74 5.49
C GLN A 606 9.45 -2.79 4.63
N ILE A 607 8.20 -3.10 5.00
CA ILE A 607 7.37 -4.21 4.46
C ILE A 607 6.37 -3.80 3.36
N GLY A 608 6.49 -2.59 2.81
CA GLY A 608 5.50 -2.06 1.85
C GLY A 608 5.52 -2.72 0.46
N THR A 609 6.54 -3.53 0.15
CA THR A 609 6.71 -4.20 -1.14
C THR A 609 6.51 -5.71 -1.05
N MET A 610 6.00 -6.33 -2.11
CA MET A 610 5.89 -7.80 -2.19
C MET A 610 7.25 -8.48 -2.07
N ALA A 611 8.29 -7.88 -2.65
CA ALA A 611 9.66 -8.35 -2.53
C ALA A 611 10.15 -8.45 -1.07
N SER A 612 9.77 -7.49 -0.22
CA SER A 612 10.13 -7.56 1.20
C SER A 612 9.45 -8.73 1.92
N VAL A 613 8.20 -9.04 1.57
CA VAL A 613 7.46 -10.17 2.15
C VAL A 613 8.04 -11.49 1.64
N LEU A 614 8.32 -11.61 0.34
CA LEU A 614 8.97 -12.78 -0.26
C LEU A 614 10.33 -13.06 0.39
N ALA A 615 11.12 -12.03 0.65
CA ALA A 615 12.38 -12.12 1.36
C ALA A 615 12.25 -12.58 2.83
N PHE A 616 11.07 -12.52 3.46
CA PHE A 616 10.85 -13.09 4.81
C PHE A 616 10.32 -14.53 4.78
N ILE A 617 9.86 -15.03 3.64
CA ILE A 617 9.26 -16.37 3.56
C ILE A 617 10.08 -17.34 2.73
N HIS A 618 11.11 -16.89 2.01
CA HIS A 618 11.78 -17.71 1.00
C HIS A 618 12.40 -19.03 1.50
N GLN A 619 12.89 -19.07 2.74
CA GLN A 619 13.44 -20.29 3.39
C GLN A 619 12.56 -20.83 4.53
N SER A 620 11.34 -20.33 4.66
CA SER A 620 10.42 -20.69 5.74
C SER A 620 9.77 -22.06 5.52
N ARG A 621 9.63 -22.87 6.57
CA ARG A 621 8.90 -24.15 6.57
C ARG A 621 7.39 -23.94 6.42
N MET A 622 6.88 -22.79 6.85
CA MET A 622 5.49 -22.35 6.68
C MET A 622 5.01 -22.48 5.22
N LEU A 623 5.89 -22.35 4.23
CA LEU A 623 5.53 -22.50 2.80
C LEU A 623 4.89 -23.86 2.48
N LEU A 624 5.22 -24.91 3.23
CA LEU A 624 4.65 -26.25 3.05
C LEU A 624 3.13 -26.26 3.31
N LEU A 625 2.64 -25.39 4.20
CA LEU A 625 1.21 -25.23 4.47
C LEU A 625 0.42 -24.60 3.32
N PHE A 626 1.14 -23.98 2.37
CA PHE A 626 0.53 -23.28 1.24
C PHE A 626 0.54 -24.10 -0.05
N ILE A 627 1.10 -25.32 -0.05
CA ILE A 627 1.10 -26.18 -1.22
C ILE A 627 -0.35 -26.53 -1.60
N ASN A 628 -0.69 -26.39 -2.89
CA ASN A 628 -2.04 -26.60 -3.44
C ASN A 628 -3.13 -25.64 -2.92
N THR A 629 -2.75 -24.54 -2.28
CA THR A 629 -3.72 -23.55 -1.76
C THR A 629 -3.98 -22.36 -2.68
N GLU A 630 -3.34 -22.30 -3.86
CA GLU A 630 -3.38 -21.17 -4.80
C GLU A 630 -4.78 -20.79 -5.30
N LYS A 631 -5.67 -21.79 -5.38
CA LYS A 631 -7.05 -21.60 -5.85
C LYS A 631 -8.03 -21.31 -4.71
N MET A 632 -7.58 -21.34 -3.45
CA MET A 632 -8.45 -21.11 -2.31
C MET A 632 -8.84 -19.64 -2.20
N ASP A 633 -10.10 -19.39 -1.81
CA ASP A 633 -10.53 -18.04 -1.44
C ASP A 633 -9.99 -17.66 -0.05
N SER A 634 -9.90 -16.36 0.25
CA SER A 634 -9.41 -15.82 1.52
C SER A 634 -10.06 -16.45 2.77
N ARG A 635 -11.38 -16.71 2.73
CA ARG A 635 -12.09 -17.35 3.84
C ARG A 635 -11.73 -18.83 3.97
N GLN A 636 -11.56 -19.52 2.84
CA GLN A 636 -11.16 -20.92 2.80
C GLN A 636 -9.72 -21.07 3.30
N MET A 637 -8.81 -20.19 2.88
CA MET A 637 -7.43 -20.12 3.34
C MET A 637 -7.35 -19.92 4.86
N THR A 638 -8.11 -18.97 5.41
CA THR A 638 -8.12 -18.73 6.86
C THR A 638 -8.57 -19.97 7.63
N ARG A 639 -9.65 -20.63 7.18
CA ARG A 639 -10.11 -21.89 7.78
C ARG A 639 -9.11 -23.03 7.62
N HIS A 640 -8.38 -23.07 6.50
CA HIS A 640 -7.36 -24.08 6.25
C HIS A 640 -6.20 -23.93 7.25
N LEU A 641 -5.71 -22.72 7.45
CA LEU A 641 -4.64 -22.41 8.39
C LEU A 641 -5.07 -22.59 9.87
N GLU A 642 -6.31 -22.23 10.20
CA GLU A 642 -6.86 -22.45 11.56
C GLU A 642 -7.00 -23.94 11.90
N LYS A 643 -7.30 -24.80 10.91
CA LYS A 643 -7.38 -26.26 11.12
C LYS A 643 -6.03 -26.88 11.49
N THR A 644 -4.92 -26.30 11.06
CA THR A 644 -3.59 -26.82 11.39
C THR A 644 -3.24 -26.60 12.87
N GLY A 645 -3.88 -25.64 13.55
CA GLY A 645 -3.64 -25.35 14.96
C GLY A 645 -2.24 -24.78 15.28
N LYS A 646 -1.45 -24.47 14.25
CA LYS A 646 -0.08 -23.95 14.40
C LYS A 646 -0.07 -22.46 14.72
N THR A 647 0.97 -22.03 15.42
CA THR A 647 1.26 -20.63 15.69
C THR A 647 2.51 -20.19 14.94
N PHE A 648 2.62 -18.90 14.65
CA PHE A 648 3.67 -18.35 13.79
C PHE A 648 4.41 -17.22 14.48
N ALA A 649 5.66 -17.01 14.09
CA ALA A 649 6.47 -15.91 14.61
C ALA A 649 7.42 -15.38 13.54
N LEU A 650 7.89 -14.14 13.73
CA LEU A 650 8.98 -13.55 12.98
C LEU A 650 10.27 -13.66 13.81
N GLY A 651 11.27 -14.38 13.31
CA GLY A 651 12.54 -14.53 14.00
C GLY A 651 13.54 -15.41 13.25
N TRP A 652 14.56 -15.85 13.98
CA TRP A 652 15.60 -16.73 13.44
C TRP A 652 15.09 -18.16 13.40
N VAL A 653 15.21 -18.80 12.24
CA VAL A 653 14.76 -20.16 11.98
C VAL A 653 15.81 -20.92 11.20
N GLY A 654 15.85 -22.24 11.36
CA GLY A 654 16.72 -23.09 10.55
C GLY A 654 16.17 -23.16 9.13
N GLY A 655 16.99 -22.81 8.14
CA GLY A 655 16.64 -22.82 6.74
C GLY A 655 16.10 -24.16 6.29
N ARG A 656 15.07 -24.13 5.44
CA ARG A 656 14.44 -25.33 4.89
C ARG A 656 15.42 -26.18 4.08
N SER A 657 16.15 -25.59 3.13
CA SER A 657 17.05 -26.31 2.22
C SER A 657 18.54 -26.23 2.55
N ASP A 658 18.97 -25.12 3.17
CA ASP A 658 20.40 -24.78 3.25
C ASP A 658 21.02 -25.14 4.61
N GLY A 659 20.21 -25.51 5.60
CA GLY A 659 20.67 -25.80 6.97
C GLY A 659 21.18 -24.58 7.76
N ASP A 660 21.37 -23.43 7.10
CA ASP A 660 21.79 -22.16 7.70
C ASP A 660 20.65 -21.45 8.44
N ASP A 661 20.99 -20.66 9.45
CA ASP A 661 20.03 -19.85 10.20
C ASP A 661 19.58 -18.63 9.36
N HIS A 662 18.28 -18.49 9.14
CA HIS A 662 17.67 -17.41 8.37
C HIS A 662 16.68 -16.60 9.19
N LEU A 663 16.53 -15.32 8.85
CA LEU A 663 15.49 -14.48 9.41
C LEU A 663 14.19 -14.61 8.59
N ALA A 664 13.18 -15.29 9.13
CA ALA A 664 11.96 -15.58 8.41
C ALA A 664 10.69 -15.49 9.28
N ILE A 665 9.54 -15.49 8.61
CA ILE A 665 8.23 -15.72 9.21
C ILE A 665 7.96 -17.21 9.10
N ASP A 666 7.93 -17.93 10.22
CA ASP A 666 7.77 -19.39 10.23
C ASP A 666 6.88 -19.87 11.38
N GLU A 667 6.58 -21.16 11.36
CA GLU A 667 5.90 -21.86 12.46
C GLU A 667 6.78 -21.91 13.73
N GLU A 668 6.14 -21.79 14.90
CA GLU A 668 6.79 -21.99 16.20
C GLU A 668 7.09 -23.48 16.44
N GLU A 669 8.20 -23.84 17.10
CA GLU A 669 9.16 -22.96 17.80
C GLU A 669 10.29 -22.43 16.88
N ILE A 670 10.58 -21.12 17.01
CA ILE A 670 11.70 -20.45 16.35
C ILE A 670 13.00 -20.57 17.16
N LEU A 671 14.17 -20.47 16.52
CA LEU A 671 15.47 -20.55 17.19
C LEU A 671 15.71 -19.37 18.14
N ALA A 672 15.42 -18.16 17.69
CA ALA A 672 15.60 -16.94 18.48
C ALA A 672 14.73 -15.77 17.99
N GLU A 673 14.40 -14.87 18.91
CA GLU A 673 13.74 -13.60 18.60
C GLU A 673 14.67 -12.68 17.80
N TYR A 674 14.13 -11.98 16.80
CA TYR A 674 14.88 -10.96 16.08
C TYR A 674 15.05 -9.68 16.91
N ARG A 675 16.31 -9.27 17.13
CA ARG A 675 16.65 -7.98 17.75
C ARG A 675 17.36 -7.08 16.74
N TYR A 676 16.83 -5.88 16.53
CA TYR A 676 17.40 -4.95 15.57
C TYR A 676 18.85 -4.57 15.93
N GLY A 677 19.77 -4.76 14.98
CA GLY A 677 21.19 -4.44 15.14
C GLY A 677 22.03 -5.55 15.80
N VAL A 678 21.42 -6.68 16.17
CA VAL A 678 22.14 -7.86 16.68
C VAL A 678 22.16 -8.93 15.60
N ASP A 679 23.36 -9.41 15.27
CA ASP A 679 23.56 -10.46 14.27
C ASP A 679 23.64 -11.82 14.97
N TRP A 680 22.54 -12.57 14.94
CA TRP A 680 22.41 -13.86 15.63
C TRP A 680 23.42 -14.90 15.13
N THR A 681 23.70 -14.87 13.82
CA THR A 681 24.64 -15.80 13.17
C THR A 681 26.05 -15.73 13.78
N LYS A 682 26.42 -14.60 14.38
CA LYS A 682 27.71 -14.41 15.05
C LYS A 682 27.70 -14.85 16.50
N THR A 683 26.53 -14.96 17.12
CA THR A 683 26.39 -15.32 18.54
C THR A 683 26.24 -16.83 18.77
N ARG A 684 25.86 -17.59 17.75
CA ARG A 684 25.69 -19.05 17.83
C ARG A 684 26.88 -19.74 17.16
N ILE A 685 27.55 -20.60 17.91
CA ILE A 685 28.56 -21.51 17.35
C ILE A 685 27.82 -22.68 16.73
N LEU A 686 27.89 -22.82 15.41
CA LEU A 686 27.30 -23.97 14.71
C LEU A 686 28.11 -25.23 15.06
N GLY A 687 27.48 -26.39 15.22
CA GLY A 687 28.14 -27.63 15.65
C GLY A 687 29.36 -28.04 14.80
N HIS A 688 29.37 -27.66 13.52
CA HIS A 688 30.53 -27.87 12.62
C HIS A 688 31.76 -27.01 12.98
N GLN A 689 31.58 -25.90 13.71
CA GLN A 689 32.67 -25.08 14.25
C GLN A 689 33.17 -25.60 15.61
N VAL A 690 32.36 -26.39 16.32
CA VAL A 690 32.73 -26.99 17.61
C VAL A 690 33.70 -28.16 17.42
N GLY A 691 33.50 -28.99 16.38
CA GLY A 691 34.39 -30.14 16.09
C GLY A 691 35.83 -29.77 15.71
N ALA A 692 36.10 -28.50 15.38
CA ALA A 692 37.45 -28.01 15.15
C ALA A 692 38.28 -27.92 16.45
N TRP A 693 37.64 -27.83 17.62
CA TRP A 693 38.31 -27.73 18.92
C TRP A 693 38.64 -29.11 19.51
N GLU A 694 37.78 -30.11 19.33
CA GLU A 694 38.03 -31.49 19.79
C GLU A 694 39.22 -32.15 19.06
N HIS A 695 39.58 -31.69 17.86
CA HIS A 695 40.77 -32.14 17.14
C HIS A 695 42.10 -31.59 17.69
N TYR A 696 42.08 -30.56 18.54
CA TYR A 696 43.29 -30.05 19.19
C TYR A 696 43.57 -30.74 20.53
N GLU A 697 42.57 -31.30 21.22
CA GLU A 697 42.78 -31.99 22.51
C GLU A 697 43.29 -33.43 22.34
N SER A 698 43.04 -34.09 21.20
CA SER A 698 43.50 -35.47 20.96
C SER A 698 44.95 -35.59 20.48
N GLN A 699 45.66 -34.49 20.23
CA GLN A 699 47.10 -34.47 19.90
C GLN A 699 47.99 -34.05 21.07
N GLY A 700 47.43 -33.86 22.26
CA GLY A 700 48.14 -33.39 23.46
C GLY A 700 48.11 -34.33 24.67
N GLY A 701 48.03 -35.64 24.45
CA GLY A 701 48.05 -36.68 25.51
C GLY A 701 49.16 -37.70 25.30
#